data_AF-A0A962FGV1-F1
#
_entry.id   AF-A0A962FGV1-F1
#
_cell.length_a   1.000
_cell.length_b   1.000
_cell.length_c   1.000
_cell.angle_alpha   90.00
_cell.angle_beta   90.00
_cell.angle_gamma   90.00
#
_symmetry.space_group_name_H-M   'P 1'
#
loop_
_entity.id
_entity.type
_entity.pdbx_description
1 polymer ?
#
loop_
_entity_poly.entity_id
_entity_poly.type
_entity_poly.pdbx_seq_one_letter_code
_entity_poly.pdbx_strand_id
1 'polypeptide(L)'
;RGLAGPRNEAQGLIVRVVRAGAAPDGIVRALDLKGLTLAEAPFAFGASDETEAKIDLPVELRNEVARLDIRGERSAGAVALLDDRWKRRRVGIVSGASADVAQPLLAPNYYVSRALAPYADLRRTRPGATDPIGALLADGVDMLVVSDMAIPPGETHDKLQKFIENGGALVRFAGTRLAGAHDDLTPVRLRRTGRVLGGALSWEKPKKLAAFDEKSPFYGLRIPDDVTISRQVLAEPEPGLAARTWAQLADQTPLVTAEKRGKGLLVLFHITADTTWSNLPISGLFPDMLRKLTTLAGSSAAIAPEEQDVAASGEPRKIETLAPQRMLDGFGGFIAPPATARAISADFQGPASLDHPPGFYGPADSAVAVNALEPEAKLAAVDLAGISARRLEIDNARAIDLRAPLMAAAFLLLVVDALASLWLSGGLPRFAARKASAAILAFAVMAPAMFEDAPRFVVVAQAQQNPQAKPSTKPPTKRDMDAALSTRLAYVVTGDARVDETSRAGLVSLTQTLAQRTALTPGEPVGVDPARDELAFYPLIYWPVVAAQPQPSALARQKIAAYMKQGGTVVFDTRDALTARAGATTPEGEWLRKLLEGVDVPELEPTPRDHVITKTFYLIDHFVGRTANGQTWIEALPPEPANGEARPARSGDSVSPIVIVSNDLAAGWAGDRYGEPLYPLTPGGQRQREMALRGGVNLVMYTLTGNYKADQVHVRDLLNRLGH
;
A
#
# COMPACT_ATOMS: atom_id res chain seq x y z
N ARG A 1 8.00 -40.54 -4.75
CA ARG A 1 7.29 -39.26 -4.47
C ARG A 1 7.81 -38.20 -5.44
N GLY A 2 7.06 -37.13 -5.69
CA GLY A 2 7.48 -36.03 -6.56
C GLY A 2 6.94 -34.68 -6.12
N LEU A 3 7.54 -33.60 -6.61
CA LEU A 3 7.14 -32.22 -6.38
C LEU A 3 6.62 -31.60 -7.68
N ALA A 4 5.43 -31.02 -7.63
CA ALA A 4 4.79 -30.37 -8.77
C ALA A 4 4.26 -28.98 -8.39
N GLY A 5 4.31 -28.05 -9.35
CA GLY A 5 3.62 -26.75 -9.27
C GLY A 5 3.91 -25.91 -8.02
N PRO A 6 5.18 -25.53 -7.74
CA PRO A 6 5.48 -24.61 -6.64
C PRO A 6 4.83 -23.24 -6.87
N ARG A 7 4.25 -22.66 -5.80
CA ARG A 7 3.57 -21.36 -5.79
C ARG A 7 4.07 -20.52 -4.61
N ASN A 8 4.54 -19.30 -4.88
CA ASN A 8 4.94 -18.34 -3.84
C ASN A 8 3.74 -17.46 -3.46
N GLU A 9 2.95 -17.89 -2.49
CA GLU A 9 1.74 -17.21 -2.06
C GLU A 9 2.01 -16.22 -0.91
N ALA A 10 1.02 -15.37 -0.58
CA ALA A 10 1.16 -14.38 0.49
C ALA A 10 1.52 -15.03 1.84
N GLN A 11 0.96 -16.21 2.11
CA GLN A 11 1.09 -16.92 3.38
C GLN A 11 2.26 -17.92 3.45
N GLY A 12 3.09 -18.04 2.40
CA GLY A 12 4.19 -19.00 2.36
C GLY A 12 4.46 -19.56 0.96
N LEU A 13 5.53 -20.34 0.86
CA LEU A 13 5.86 -21.10 -0.35
C LEU A 13 5.15 -22.45 -0.28
N ILE A 14 4.24 -22.71 -1.21
CA ILE A 14 3.43 -23.93 -1.28
C ILE A 14 3.93 -24.78 -2.45
N VAL A 15 4.05 -26.09 -2.23
CA VAL A 15 4.39 -27.04 -3.30
C VAL A 15 3.50 -28.26 -3.18
N ARG A 16 3.03 -28.76 -4.33
CA ARG A 16 2.25 -29.99 -4.38
C ARG A 16 3.19 -31.19 -4.30
N VAL A 17 2.90 -32.10 -3.39
CA VAL A 17 3.63 -33.35 -3.23
C VAL A 17 2.73 -34.47 -3.75
N VAL A 18 3.25 -35.25 -4.70
CA VAL A 18 2.53 -36.35 -5.36
C VAL A 18 3.22 -37.68 -5.07
N ARG A 19 2.45 -38.77 -4.95
CA ARG A 19 3.00 -40.13 -4.80
C ARG A 19 2.41 -41.10 -5.80
N ALA A 20 3.15 -42.18 -6.05
CA ALA A 20 2.62 -43.38 -6.70
C ALA A 20 2.55 -44.48 -5.63
N GLY A 21 1.34 -44.97 -5.35
CA GLY A 21 1.10 -46.01 -4.34
C GLY A 21 1.37 -45.56 -2.90
N ALA A 22 1.59 -46.52 -2.00
CA ALA A 22 1.78 -46.28 -0.57
C ALA A 22 3.21 -45.78 -0.27
N ALA A 23 3.43 -44.47 -0.43
CA ALA A 23 4.65 -43.80 0.02
C ALA A 23 4.45 -43.15 1.41
N PRO A 24 5.47 -43.18 2.29
CA PRO A 24 5.37 -42.58 3.61
C PRO A 24 5.40 -41.04 3.54
N ASP A 25 4.88 -40.44 4.60
CA ASP A 25 4.98 -39.00 4.88
C ASP A 25 6.45 -38.56 4.97
N GLY A 26 6.69 -37.25 4.91
CA GLY A 26 8.06 -36.74 4.83
C GLY A 26 8.19 -35.25 5.02
N ILE A 27 9.36 -34.74 4.65
CA ILE A 27 9.75 -33.35 4.81
C ILE A 27 10.22 -32.81 3.46
N VAL A 28 9.71 -31.66 3.05
CA VAL A 28 10.26 -30.85 1.95
C VAL A 28 11.23 -29.84 2.52
N ARG A 29 12.38 -29.66 1.88
CA ARG A 29 13.39 -28.67 2.23
C ARG A 29 13.44 -27.58 1.18
N ALA A 30 13.53 -26.32 1.62
CA ALA A 30 13.84 -25.17 0.77
C ALA A 30 15.32 -24.84 0.85
N LEU A 31 15.97 -24.75 -0.32
CA LEU A 31 17.40 -24.52 -0.44
C LEU A 31 17.69 -23.32 -1.34
N ASP A 32 18.76 -22.59 -1.02
CA ASP A 32 19.32 -21.56 -1.89
C ASP A 32 20.09 -22.16 -3.08
N LEU A 33 20.60 -21.30 -3.97
CA LEU A 33 21.45 -21.69 -5.12
C LEU A 33 22.76 -22.41 -4.73
N LYS A 34 23.23 -22.22 -3.49
CA LYS A 34 24.45 -22.80 -2.93
C LYS A 34 24.19 -24.12 -2.21
N GLY A 35 22.93 -24.52 -2.02
CA GLY A 35 22.52 -25.73 -1.33
C GLY A 35 22.39 -25.58 0.20
N LEU A 36 22.35 -24.34 0.73
CA LEU A 36 22.04 -24.09 2.13
C LEU A 36 20.54 -24.30 2.38
N THR A 37 20.19 -25.07 3.41
CA THR A 37 18.79 -25.25 3.81
C THR A 37 18.28 -24.01 4.53
N LEU A 38 17.27 -23.36 3.96
CA LEU A 38 16.63 -22.16 4.51
C LEU A 38 15.45 -22.51 5.42
N ALA A 39 14.66 -23.54 5.06
CA ALA A 39 13.56 -24.05 5.87
C ALA A 39 13.20 -25.50 5.52
N GLU A 40 12.43 -26.13 6.40
CA GLU A 40 11.85 -27.45 6.21
C GLU A 40 10.34 -27.41 6.53
N ALA A 41 9.51 -28.14 5.78
CA ALA A 41 8.10 -28.30 6.07
C ALA A 41 7.67 -29.77 5.96
N PRO A 42 6.90 -30.29 6.93
CA PRO A 42 6.34 -31.62 6.84
C PRO A 42 5.19 -31.67 5.83
N PHE A 43 4.97 -32.84 5.24
CA PHE A 43 3.78 -33.15 4.48
C PHE A 43 3.25 -34.54 4.87
N ALA A 44 1.93 -34.68 4.82
CA ALA A 44 1.25 -35.94 5.08
C ALA A 44 0.21 -36.21 4.00
N PHE A 45 0.21 -37.42 3.45
CA PHE A 45 -0.70 -37.79 2.35
C PHE A 45 -2.09 -38.20 2.83
N GLY A 46 -2.21 -38.69 4.07
CA GLY A 46 -3.44 -39.30 4.54
C GLY A 46 -3.94 -40.38 3.56
N ALA A 47 -5.23 -40.31 3.21
CA ALA A 47 -5.86 -41.21 2.24
C ALA A 47 -5.73 -40.76 0.77
N SER A 48 -5.11 -39.61 0.51
CA SER A 48 -4.96 -39.03 -0.85
C SER A 48 -3.61 -39.41 -1.46
N ASP A 49 -3.50 -39.37 -2.79
CA ASP A 49 -2.23 -39.53 -3.51
C ASP A 49 -1.54 -38.19 -3.79
N GLU A 50 -2.17 -37.10 -3.37
CA GLU A 50 -1.68 -35.73 -3.48
C GLU A 50 -1.89 -34.99 -2.16
N THR A 51 -0.91 -34.19 -1.76
CA THR A 51 -0.96 -33.30 -0.59
C THR A 51 -0.17 -32.02 -0.88
N GLU A 52 -0.30 -31.01 -0.03
CA GLU A 52 0.47 -29.75 -0.13
C GLU A 52 1.42 -29.62 1.05
N ALA A 53 2.67 -29.22 0.76
CA ALA A 53 3.62 -28.81 1.77
C ALA A 53 3.68 -27.27 1.79
N LYS A 54 3.45 -26.67 2.95
CA LYS A 54 3.52 -25.22 3.16
C LYS A 54 4.77 -24.85 3.95
N ILE A 55 5.66 -24.10 3.32
CA ILE A 55 6.89 -23.59 3.92
C ILE A 55 6.67 -22.13 4.32
N ASP A 56 6.64 -21.87 5.63
CA ASP A 56 6.51 -20.53 6.16
C ASP A 56 7.89 -19.88 6.31
N LEU A 57 8.12 -18.84 5.52
CA LEU A 57 9.39 -18.12 5.41
C LEU A 57 9.08 -16.64 5.14
N PRO A 58 9.85 -15.69 5.71
CA PRO A 58 9.83 -14.30 5.29
C PRO A 58 10.11 -14.15 3.78
N VAL A 59 9.55 -13.12 3.13
CA VAL A 59 9.65 -12.95 1.67
C VAL A 59 11.11 -12.83 1.20
N GLU A 60 11.98 -12.28 2.04
CA GLU A 60 13.43 -12.18 1.87
C GLU A 60 14.00 -13.57 1.53
N LEU A 61 13.77 -14.53 2.44
CA LEU A 61 14.27 -15.89 2.33
C LEU A 61 13.52 -16.67 1.27
N ARG A 62 12.21 -16.41 1.05
CA ARG A 62 11.45 -17.04 -0.05
C ARG A 62 12.03 -16.70 -1.42
N ASN A 63 12.44 -15.45 -1.62
CA ASN A 63 13.05 -15.02 -2.88
C ASN A 63 14.48 -15.54 -3.08
N GLU A 64 15.13 -16.06 -2.02
CA GLU A 64 16.43 -16.75 -2.09
C GLU A 64 16.30 -18.26 -2.39
N VAL A 65 15.10 -18.84 -2.24
CA VAL A 65 14.87 -20.27 -2.55
C VAL A 65 15.01 -20.49 -4.05
N ALA A 66 15.97 -21.33 -4.44
CA ALA A 66 16.17 -21.77 -5.82
C ALA A 66 15.76 -23.22 -6.04
N ARG A 67 15.62 -24.01 -4.96
CA ARG A 67 15.37 -25.44 -5.03
C ARG A 67 14.52 -25.91 -3.85
N LEU A 68 13.51 -26.72 -4.16
CA LEU A 68 12.78 -27.54 -3.21
C LEU A 68 13.14 -29.00 -3.44
N ASP A 69 13.40 -29.77 -2.39
CA ASP A 69 13.56 -31.22 -2.49
C ASP A 69 12.92 -32.00 -1.35
N ILE A 70 12.53 -33.24 -1.62
CA ILE A 70 12.00 -34.16 -0.60
C ILE A 70 13.18 -34.84 0.10
N ARG A 71 13.26 -34.68 1.42
CA ARG A 71 14.33 -35.27 2.23
C ARG A 71 14.31 -36.80 2.12
N GLY A 72 15.46 -37.37 1.74
CA GLY A 72 15.64 -38.82 1.61
C GLY A 72 15.15 -39.41 0.28
N GLU A 73 14.68 -38.58 -0.66
CA GLU A 73 14.33 -39.04 -2.02
C GLU A 73 15.41 -38.64 -3.03
N ARG A 74 15.84 -39.61 -3.84
CA ARG A 74 16.89 -39.43 -4.86
C ARG A 74 16.28 -39.55 -6.25
N SER A 75 15.58 -38.52 -6.68
CA SER A 75 14.95 -38.47 -8.01
C SER A 75 14.87 -37.04 -8.53
N ALA A 76 15.04 -36.85 -9.84
CA ALA A 76 14.79 -35.57 -10.50
C ALA A 76 13.35 -35.07 -10.26
N GLY A 77 12.37 -35.98 -10.22
CA GLY A 77 10.97 -35.65 -9.97
C GLY A 77 10.68 -35.26 -8.52
N ALA A 78 11.59 -35.55 -7.58
CA ALA A 78 11.49 -35.14 -6.18
C ALA A 78 12.12 -33.75 -5.93
N VAL A 79 12.56 -33.07 -6.99
CA VAL A 79 13.14 -31.72 -6.95
C VAL A 79 12.27 -30.77 -7.77
N ALA A 80 11.96 -29.60 -7.21
CA ALA A 80 11.37 -28.49 -7.93
C ALA A 80 12.30 -27.28 -7.86
N LEU A 81 12.73 -26.78 -9.02
CA LEU A 81 13.55 -25.60 -9.20
C LEU A 81 12.67 -24.35 -9.29
N LEU A 82 13.13 -23.27 -8.68
CA LEU A 82 12.51 -21.96 -8.73
C LEU A 82 13.46 -20.96 -9.37
N ASP A 83 12.92 -20.16 -10.28
CA ASP A 83 13.55 -19.01 -10.91
C ASP A 83 12.93 -17.67 -10.49
N ASP A 84 13.40 -16.60 -11.13
CA ASP A 84 12.99 -15.21 -10.88
C ASP A 84 11.50 -14.94 -11.10
N ARG A 85 10.78 -15.77 -11.87
CA ARG A 85 9.33 -15.64 -12.08
C ARG A 85 8.53 -15.98 -10.82
N TRP A 86 9.12 -16.74 -9.88
CA TRP A 86 8.51 -17.08 -8.60
C TRP A 86 8.85 -16.10 -7.47
N LYS A 87 9.72 -15.11 -7.70
CA LYS A 87 10.05 -14.08 -6.71
C LYS A 87 8.87 -13.12 -6.54
N ARG A 88 8.42 -12.92 -5.30
CA ARG A 88 7.42 -11.88 -4.98
C ARG A 88 8.13 -10.53 -4.88
N ARG A 89 7.67 -9.56 -5.68
CA ARG A 89 8.20 -8.19 -5.66
C ARG A 89 7.68 -7.43 -4.46
N ARG A 90 8.54 -6.59 -3.87
CA ARG A 90 8.12 -5.66 -2.83
C ARG A 90 7.59 -4.40 -3.48
N VAL A 91 6.35 -4.05 -3.15
CA VAL A 91 5.68 -2.86 -3.67
C VAL A 91 5.39 -1.90 -2.55
N GLY A 92 6.01 -0.73 -2.59
CA GLY A 92 5.65 0.40 -1.74
C GLY A 92 4.43 1.10 -2.28
N ILE A 93 3.45 1.41 -1.43
CA ILE A 93 2.26 2.19 -1.82
C ILE A 93 2.20 3.46 -0.98
N VAL A 94 2.08 4.60 -1.66
CA VAL A 94 1.94 5.92 -1.04
C VAL A 94 0.92 6.77 -1.80
N SER A 95 0.14 7.58 -1.09
CA SER A 95 -0.81 8.53 -1.70
C SER A 95 -0.68 9.92 -1.09
N GLY A 96 -0.98 10.94 -1.90
CA GLY A 96 -1.14 12.32 -1.47
C GLY A 96 -2.46 12.57 -0.75
N ALA A 97 -3.50 11.79 -1.05
CA ALA A 97 -4.80 11.90 -0.41
C ALA A 97 -4.65 11.94 1.13
N SER A 98 -5.35 12.89 1.75
CA SER A 98 -5.35 13.08 3.19
C SER A 98 -5.66 11.74 3.86
N ALA A 99 -5.03 11.47 5.00
CA ALA A 99 -5.31 10.26 5.78
C ALA A 99 -6.69 10.34 6.46
N ASP A 100 -7.73 10.75 5.73
CA ASP A 100 -9.12 10.71 6.16
C ASP A 100 -9.57 9.24 6.19
N VAL A 101 -9.12 8.62 7.28
CA VAL A 101 -9.56 7.37 7.84
C VAL A 101 -11.04 7.51 8.18
N ALA A 102 -11.91 7.22 7.20
CA ALA A 102 -13.30 6.85 7.46
C ALA A 102 -13.94 6.03 6.34
N GLN A 103 -13.50 6.14 5.07
CA GLN A 103 -14.12 5.40 3.96
C GLN A 103 -13.09 4.66 3.09
N PRO A 104 -12.75 3.39 3.42
CA PRO A 104 -11.78 2.59 2.66
C PRO A 104 -12.07 2.49 1.16
N LEU A 105 -13.34 2.54 0.75
CA LEU A 105 -13.74 2.44 -0.65
C LEU A 105 -13.46 3.70 -1.47
N LEU A 106 -13.12 4.84 -0.87
CA LEU A 106 -12.80 6.05 -1.62
C LEU A 106 -11.29 6.30 -1.74
N ALA A 107 -10.47 5.52 -1.01
CA ALA A 107 -9.03 5.74 -0.97
C ALA A 107 -8.31 5.07 -2.17
N PRO A 108 -7.49 5.80 -2.96
CA PRO A 108 -6.69 5.22 -4.04
C PRO A 108 -5.86 4.00 -3.59
N ASN A 109 -5.27 4.09 -2.41
CA ASN A 109 -4.43 3.02 -1.84
C ASN A 109 -5.20 1.71 -1.60
N TYR A 110 -6.51 1.77 -1.37
CA TYR A 110 -7.32 0.57 -1.14
C TYR A 110 -7.41 -0.28 -2.41
N TYR A 111 -7.73 0.33 -3.55
CA TYR A 111 -7.84 -0.37 -4.84
C TYR A 111 -6.51 -0.94 -5.30
N VAL A 112 -5.45 -0.13 -5.28
CA VAL A 112 -4.08 -0.57 -5.63
C VAL A 112 -3.65 -1.71 -4.73
N SER A 113 -3.85 -1.59 -3.41
CA SER A 113 -3.48 -2.67 -2.49
C SER A 113 -4.25 -3.95 -2.77
N ARG A 114 -5.56 -3.85 -3.00
CA ARG A 114 -6.39 -5.04 -3.22
C ARG A 114 -6.07 -5.73 -4.55
N ALA A 115 -5.74 -4.95 -5.58
CA ALA A 115 -5.31 -5.45 -6.87
C ALA A 115 -3.94 -6.13 -6.82
N LEU A 116 -2.99 -5.61 -6.04
CA LEU A 116 -1.61 -6.13 -5.97
C LEU A 116 -1.37 -7.17 -4.88
N ALA A 117 -2.21 -7.22 -3.83
CA ALA A 117 -2.03 -8.14 -2.71
C ALA A 117 -1.84 -9.62 -3.11
N PRO A 118 -2.51 -10.15 -4.16
CA PRO A 118 -2.27 -11.52 -4.61
C PRO A 118 -0.87 -11.73 -5.20
N TYR A 119 -0.29 -10.70 -5.83
CA TYR A 119 0.89 -10.83 -6.68
C TYR A 119 2.18 -10.29 -6.07
N ALA A 120 2.09 -9.44 -5.04
CA ALA A 120 3.24 -8.74 -4.47
C ALA A 120 3.21 -8.68 -2.94
N ASP A 121 4.37 -8.43 -2.34
CA ASP A 121 4.48 -8.08 -0.92
C ASP A 121 4.31 -6.57 -0.76
N LEU A 122 3.25 -6.15 -0.07
CA LEU A 122 2.86 -4.74 0.00
C LEU A 122 3.45 -4.07 1.23
N ARG A 123 4.17 -2.98 1.01
CA ARG A 123 4.71 -2.11 2.04
C ARG A 123 3.93 -0.81 2.09
N ARG A 124 3.46 -0.47 3.28
CA ARG A 124 2.71 0.76 3.55
C ARG A 124 3.49 1.62 4.52
N THR A 125 3.34 2.92 4.35
CA THR A 125 3.97 3.90 5.23
C THR A 125 3.30 3.87 6.60
N ARG A 126 4.08 4.12 7.64
CA ARG A 126 3.52 4.31 8.98
C ARG A 126 2.76 5.65 9.02
N PRO A 127 1.59 5.71 9.67
CA PRO A 127 0.90 6.97 9.90
C PRO A 127 1.83 7.99 10.58
N GLY A 128 1.85 9.24 10.08
CA GLY A 128 2.66 10.33 10.65
C GLY A 128 4.14 10.36 10.22
N ALA A 129 4.59 9.52 9.28
CA ALA A 129 5.96 9.60 8.75
C ALA A 129 6.21 10.93 8.03
N THR A 130 7.29 11.63 8.41
CA THR A 130 7.69 12.92 7.81
C THR A 130 8.19 12.77 6.36
N ASP A 131 8.90 11.67 6.06
CA ASP A 131 9.32 11.29 4.69
C ASP A 131 8.79 9.87 4.37
N PRO A 132 7.53 9.74 3.91
CA PRO A 132 6.93 8.44 3.64
C PRO A 132 7.63 7.69 2.49
N ILE A 133 8.09 8.43 1.47
CA ILE A 133 8.75 7.84 0.30
C ILE A 133 10.13 7.33 0.70
N GLY A 134 10.94 8.14 1.39
CA GLY A 134 12.26 7.73 1.86
C GLY A 134 12.23 6.48 2.75
N ALA A 135 11.21 6.36 3.60
CA ALA A 135 11.03 5.16 4.43
C ALA A 135 10.75 3.89 3.60
N LEU A 136 9.89 3.98 2.58
CA LEU A 136 9.62 2.85 1.68
C LEU A 136 10.84 2.46 0.83
N LEU A 137 11.62 3.45 0.38
CA LEU A 137 12.85 3.18 -0.37
C LEU A 137 13.89 2.47 0.52
N ALA A 138 14.00 2.84 1.80
CA ALA A 138 14.88 2.18 2.76
C ALA A 138 14.47 0.72 3.06
N ASP A 139 13.18 0.39 2.92
CA ASP A 139 12.67 -0.99 3.04
C ASP A 139 13.00 -1.88 1.81
N GLY A 140 13.68 -1.32 0.80
CA GLY A 140 14.14 -2.06 -0.38
C GLY A 140 13.00 -2.52 -1.28
N VAL A 141 12.07 -1.63 -1.59
CA VAL A 141 10.99 -1.90 -2.56
C VAL A 141 11.54 -2.00 -3.98
N ASP A 142 10.98 -2.90 -4.81
CA ASP A 142 11.32 -3.03 -6.23
C ASP A 142 10.47 -2.08 -7.10
N MET A 143 9.24 -1.81 -6.65
CA MET A 143 8.30 -0.92 -7.29
C MET A 143 7.67 0.02 -6.26
N LEU A 144 7.51 1.29 -6.62
CA LEU A 144 6.79 2.28 -5.83
C LEU A 144 5.55 2.74 -6.59
N VAL A 145 4.38 2.66 -5.95
CA VAL A 145 3.13 3.21 -6.46
C VAL A 145 2.81 4.51 -5.73
N VAL A 146 2.69 5.59 -6.49
CA VAL A 146 2.38 6.94 -5.97
C VAL A 146 1.05 7.41 -6.56
N SER A 147 0.06 7.68 -5.70
CA SER A 147 -1.27 8.13 -6.13
C SER A 147 -1.56 9.57 -5.75
N ASP A 148 -1.80 10.41 -6.76
CA ASP A 148 -2.17 11.83 -6.67
C ASP A 148 -1.33 12.63 -5.64
N MET A 149 -0.03 12.67 -5.89
CA MET A 149 0.92 13.42 -5.07
C MET A 149 1.89 14.16 -6.01
N ALA A 150 2.15 15.43 -5.72
CA ALA A 150 3.23 16.19 -6.32
C ALA A 150 4.55 15.92 -5.60
N ILE A 151 5.63 15.68 -6.34
CA ILE A 151 6.98 15.48 -5.79
C ILE A 151 7.88 16.58 -6.35
N PRO A 152 7.91 17.77 -5.72
CA PRO A 152 8.73 18.87 -6.20
C PRO A 152 10.23 18.56 -6.05
N PRO A 153 11.10 19.25 -6.81
CA PRO A 153 12.56 19.11 -6.68
C PRO A 153 13.04 19.29 -5.25
N GLY A 154 13.91 18.38 -4.79
CA GLY A 154 14.40 18.31 -3.41
C GLY A 154 14.91 16.92 -3.04
N GLU A 155 15.19 16.69 -1.76
CA GLU A 155 15.83 15.44 -1.30
C GLU A 155 15.02 14.17 -1.66
N THR A 156 13.69 14.19 -1.49
CA THR A 156 12.82 13.05 -1.82
C THR A 156 12.79 12.78 -3.32
N HIS A 157 12.80 13.84 -4.13
CA HIS A 157 12.88 13.75 -5.58
C HIS A 157 14.20 13.10 -6.02
N ASP A 158 15.33 13.58 -5.51
CA ASP A 158 16.66 13.04 -5.83
C ASP A 158 16.79 11.56 -5.47
N LYS A 159 16.22 11.15 -4.32
CA LYS A 159 16.17 9.73 -3.90
C LYS A 159 15.37 8.88 -4.88
N LEU A 160 14.22 9.38 -5.35
CA LEU A 160 13.38 8.67 -6.31
C LEU A 160 14.03 8.58 -7.69
N GLN A 161 14.68 9.65 -8.14
CA GLN A 161 15.41 9.63 -9.39
C GLN A 161 16.49 8.54 -9.36
N LYS A 162 17.31 8.49 -8.30
CA LYS A 162 18.32 7.43 -8.12
C LYS A 162 17.71 6.04 -8.04
N PHE A 163 16.56 5.89 -7.38
CA PHE A 163 15.85 4.62 -7.30
C PHE A 163 15.47 4.12 -8.70
N ILE A 164 14.90 4.97 -9.55
CA ILE A 164 14.55 4.62 -10.92
C ILE A 164 15.80 4.33 -11.74
N GLU A 165 16.82 5.19 -11.68
CA GLU A 165 18.08 5.00 -12.41
C GLU A 165 18.76 3.66 -12.10
N ASN A 166 18.64 3.18 -10.85
CA ASN A 166 19.20 1.92 -10.38
C ASN A 166 18.35 0.68 -10.70
N GLY A 167 17.21 0.82 -11.39
CA GLY A 167 16.37 -0.30 -11.81
C GLY A 167 14.99 -0.36 -11.17
N GLY A 168 14.67 0.56 -10.26
CA GLY A 168 13.36 0.62 -9.62
C GLY A 168 12.25 1.02 -10.59
N ALA A 169 11.03 0.53 -10.34
CA ALA A 169 9.85 0.97 -11.09
C ALA A 169 9.02 1.98 -10.30
N LEU A 170 8.74 3.15 -10.87
CA LEU A 170 7.82 4.14 -10.34
C LEU A 170 6.53 4.13 -11.14
N VAL A 171 5.43 3.71 -10.52
CA VAL A 171 4.07 3.75 -11.09
C VAL A 171 3.29 4.89 -10.45
N ARG A 172 2.82 5.82 -11.26
CA ARG A 172 2.09 6.99 -10.81
C ARG A 172 0.65 6.96 -11.28
N PHE A 173 -0.25 7.41 -10.41
CA PHE A 173 -1.63 7.72 -10.77
C PHE A 173 -1.84 9.22 -10.69
N ALA A 174 -2.34 9.80 -11.77
CA ALA A 174 -2.66 11.22 -11.83
C ALA A 174 -3.86 11.56 -10.94
N GLY A 175 -4.01 12.84 -10.65
CA GLY A 175 -5.13 13.41 -9.93
C GLY A 175 -5.04 14.93 -9.98
N THR A 176 -5.84 15.63 -9.20
CA THR A 176 -5.89 17.11 -9.24
C THR A 176 -4.58 17.72 -8.75
N ARG A 177 -3.95 17.11 -7.75
CA ARG A 177 -2.70 17.60 -7.14
C ARG A 177 -1.52 17.45 -8.08
N LEU A 178 -1.38 16.28 -8.73
CA LEU A 178 -0.33 16.08 -9.73
C LEU A 178 -0.50 17.00 -10.94
N ALA A 179 -1.74 17.23 -11.40
CA ALA A 179 -2.02 18.08 -12.56
C ALA A 179 -1.64 19.56 -12.36
N GLY A 180 -1.84 20.07 -11.13
CA GLY A 180 -1.54 21.46 -10.79
C GLY A 180 -0.07 21.73 -10.46
N ALA A 181 0.73 20.69 -10.24
CA ALA A 181 2.11 20.81 -9.78
C ALA A 181 3.14 20.83 -10.91
N HIS A 182 4.34 21.32 -10.58
CA HIS A 182 5.53 21.18 -11.42
C HIS A 182 6.33 19.97 -10.94
N ASP A 183 6.14 18.83 -11.60
CA ASP A 183 6.77 17.55 -11.29
C ASP A 183 7.32 16.95 -12.61
N ASP A 184 8.59 16.58 -12.63
CA ASP A 184 9.32 16.02 -13.78
C ASP A 184 9.59 14.50 -13.63
N LEU A 185 9.11 13.88 -12.55
CA LEU A 185 9.01 12.44 -12.39
C LEU A 185 7.73 11.92 -13.05
N THR A 186 7.47 12.37 -14.28
CA THR A 186 6.44 11.88 -15.19
C THR A 186 7.05 11.52 -16.55
N PRO A 187 6.52 10.51 -17.29
CA PRO A 187 7.03 10.14 -18.61
C PRO A 187 6.83 11.19 -19.70
N VAL A 188 5.90 12.12 -19.47
CA VAL A 188 5.44 13.14 -20.42
C VAL A 188 5.10 14.40 -19.65
N ARG A 189 5.19 15.55 -20.32
CA ARG A 189 4.71 16.81 -19.74
C ARG A 189 3.19 16.80 -19.64
N LEU A 190 2.67 17.34 -18.55
CA LEU A 190 1.24 17.35 -18.27
C LEU A 190 0.65 18.73 -18.50
N ARG A 191 -0.53 18.77 -19.11
CA ARG A 191 -1.33 20.00 -19.18
C ARG A 191 -1.88 20.31 -17.79
N ARG A 192 -1.79 21.58 -17.39
CA ARG A 192 -2.25 22.06 -16.08
C ARG A 192 -3.76 21.93 -15.86
N THR A 193 -4.53 21.78 -16.92
CA THR A 193 -5.99 21.61 -16.87
C THR A 193 -6.35 20.18 -17.25
N GLY A 194 -7.00 19.47 -16.33
CA GLY A 194 -7.58 18.17 -16.61
C GLY A 194 -8.74 18.26 -17.60
N ARG A 195 -8.96 17.22 -18.39
CA ARG A 195 -10.13 17.09 -19.27
C ARG A 195 -11.24 16.37 -18.53
N VAL A 196 -12.41 17.02 -18.45
CA VAL A 196 -13.64 16.41 -17.93
C VAL A 196 -14.53 15.97 -19.10
N LEU A 197 -14.92 14.70 -19.07
CA LEU A 197 -15.79 14.03 -20.03
C LEU A 197 -17.15 13.76 -19.37
N GLY A 198 -18.21 14.35 -19.91
CA GLY A 198 -19.58 14.07 -19.48
C GLY A 198 -20.09 14.88 -18.29
N GLY A 199 -19.46 16.04 -18.02
CA GLY A 199 -20.01 17.03 -17.07
C GLY A 199 -21.14 17.86 -17.70
N ALA A 200 -21.94 18.54 -16.87
CA ALA A 200 -23.10 19.35 -17.33
C ALA A 200 -22.78 20.41 -18.40
N LEU A 201 -21.52 20.88 -18.48
CA LEU A 201 -21.03 21.83 -19.49
C LEU A 201 -20.22 21.17 -20.63
N SER A 202 -19.95 19.86 -20.55
CA SER A 202 -19.17 19.09 -21.52
C SER A 202 -20.12 18.19 -22.33
N TRP A 203 -20.27 18.47 -23.63
CA TRP A 203 -21.10 17.69 -24.55
C TRP A 203 -20.51 16.28 -24.85
N GLU A 204 -19.35 15.93 -24.30
CA GLU A 204 -18.68 14.66 -24.56
C GLU A 204 -19.14 13.56 -23.60
N LYS A 205 -19.48 12.37 -24.08
CA LYS A 205 -19.76 11.21 -23.21
C LYS A 205 -18.46 10.65 -22.59
N PRO A 206 -18.52 10.00 -21.41
CA PRO A 206 -17.41 9.21 -20.89
C PRO A 206 -16.85 8.28 -21.97
N LYS A 207 -15.52 8.22 -22.05
CA LYS A 207 -14.81 7.52 -23.13
C LYS A 207 -14.45 6.10 -22.71
N LYS A 208 -14.37 5.20 -23.68
CA LYS A 208 -13.89 3.83 -23.49
C LYS A 208 -12.41 3.71 -23.84
N LEU A 209 -11.76 2.67 -23.34
CA LEU A 209 -10.43 2.27 -23.78
C LEU A 209 -10.44 1.82 -25.25
N ALA A 210 -9.38 2.15 -25.99
CA ALA A 210 -9.08 1.52 -27.26
C ALA A 210 -8.38 0.17 -27.04
N ALA A 211 -8.32 -0.66 -28.08
CA ALA A 211 -7.52 -1.88 -28.07
C ALA A 211 -6.03 -1.57 -27.76
N PHE A 212 -5.39 -2.44 -26.98
CA PHE A 212 -3.96 -2.32 -26.70
C PHE A 212 -3.14 -2.60 -27.96
N ASP A 213 -2.14 -1.75 -28.22
CA ASP A 213 -1.17 -1.93 -29.30
C ASP A 213 -0.30 -3.18 -29.07
N GLU A 214 0.16 -3.85 -30.13
CA GLU A 214 1.02 -5.05 -30.07
C GLU A 214 2.36 -4.80 -29.34
N LYS A 215 2.83 -3.55 -29.34
CA LYS A 215 4.03 -3.11 -28.63
C LYS A 215 3.77 -2.81 -27.15
N SER A 216 2.52 -2.64 -26.76
CA SER A 216 2.15 -2.38 -25.37
C SER A 216 2.37 -3.63 -24.52
N PRO A 217 2.89 -3.47 -23.28
CA PRO A 217 2.91 -4.60 -22.35
C PRO A 217 1.51 -5.11 -22.03
N PHE A 218 0.46 -4.30 -22.19
CA PHE A 218 -0.93 -4.70 -21.95
C PHE A 218 -1.56 -5.49 -23.09
N TYR A 219 -0.85 -5.71 -24.21
CA TYR A 219 -1.34 -6.53 -25.30
C TYR A 219 -1.79 -7.93 -24.81
N GLY A 220 -2.90 -8.41 -25.38
CA GLY A 220 -3.54 -9.68 -25.01
C GLY A 220 -4.45 -9.62 -23.78
N LEU A 221 -4.52 -8.50 -23.04
CA LEU A 221 -5.50 -8.34 -21.98
C LEU A 221 -6.89 -8.06 -22.56
N ARG A 222 -7.92 -8.71 -22.00
CA ARG A 222 -9.32 -8.47 -22.38
C ARG A 222 -9.80 -7.16 -21.76
N ILE A 223 -10.28 -6.24 -22.59
CA ILE A 223 -10.88 -4.97 -22.17
C ILE A 223 -12.39 -5.19 -21.97
N PRO A 224 -12.94 -5.03 -20.75
CA PRO A 224 -14.39 -5.09 -20.54
C PRO A 224 -15.10 -3.88 -21.15
N ASP A 225 -16.28 -4.10 -21.73
CA ASP A 225 -17.04 -3.06 -22.45
C ASP A 225 -17.62 -1.97 -21.55
N ASP A 226 -17.73 -2.24 -20.25
CA ASP A 226 -18.27 -1.35 -19.23
C ASP A 226 -17.23 -0.39 -18.65
N VAL A 227 -15.95 -0.53 -18.99
CA VAL A 227 -14.91 0.40 -18.53
C VAL A 227 -15.05 1.76 -19.21
N THR A 228 -15.22 2.80 -18.39
CA THR A 228 -15.44 4.18 -18.79
C THR A 228 -14.54 5.14 -18.02
N ILE A 229 -14.06 6.15 -18.72
CA ILE A 229 -13.21 7.22 -18.21
C ILE A 229 -14.00 8.53 -18.32
N SER A 230 -14.22 9.19 -17.19
CA SER A 230 -14.97 10.45 -17.07
C SER A 230 -14.06 11.66 -16.85
N ARG A 231 -12.82 11.47 -16.40
CA ARG A 231 -11.84 12.56 -16.27
C ARG A 231 -10.43 12.03 -16.49
N GLN A 232 -9.56 12.83 -17.07
CA GLN A 232 -8.14 12.51 -17.22
C GLN A 232 -7.26 13.75 -17.22
N VAL A 233 -6.00 13.61 -16.81
CA VAL A 233 -4.96 14.60 -17.12
C VAL A 233 -4.49 14.37 -18.55
N LEU A 234 -4.21 15.43 -19.30
CA LEU A 234 -3.74 15.31 -20.68
C LEU A 234 -2.23 15.48 -20.74
N ALA A 235 -1.57 14.66 -21.55
CA ALA A 235 -0.21 14.91 -21.99
C ALA A 235 -0.13 16.15 -22.91
N GLU A 236 0.95 16.90 -22.82
CA GLU A 236 1.31 17.90 -23.82
C GLU A 236 1.69 17.18 -25.13
N PRO A 237 1.21 17.64 -26.30
CA PRO A 237 1.62 17.05 -27.57
C PRO A 237 3.09 17.32 -27.83
N GLU A 238 3.91 16.25 -27.83
CA GLU A 238 5.34 16.32 -28.10
C GLU A 238 5.78 15.17 -29.05
N PRO A 239 6.87 15.34 -29.82
CA PRO A 239 7.45 14.25 -30.59
C PRO A 239 7.77 13.06 -29.68
N GLY A 240 7.45 11.84 -30.14
CA GLY A 240 7.69 10.61 -29.36
C GLY A 240 6.57 10.23 -28.37
N LEU A 241 5.54 11.06 -28.17
CA LEU A 241 4.41 10.74 -27.28
C LEU A 241 3.74 9.40 -27.63
N ALA A 242 3.59 9.10 -28.92
CA ALA A 242 3.01 7.83 -29.38
C ALA A 242 3.86 6.62 -28.95
N ALA A 243 5.19 6.71 -29.00
CA ALA A 243 6.09 5.64 -28.56
C ALA A 243 6.05 5.43 -27.04
N ARG A 244 5.77 6.50 -26.29
CA ARG A 244 5.60 6.47 -24.82
C ARG A 244 4.21 6.03 -24.38
N THR A 245 3.25 5.84 -25.29
CA THR A 245 1.86 5.52 -24.95
C THR A 245 1.61 4.01 -24.96
N TRP A 246 1.27 3.44 -23.81
CA TRP A 246 0.96 2.00 -23.65
C TRP A 246 -0.53 1.70 -23.71
N ALA A 247 -1.38 2.66 -23.34
CA ALA A 247 -2.83 2.55 -23.45
C ALA A 247 -3.41 3.89 -23.85
N GLN A 248 -4.45 3.88 -24.67
CA GLN A 248 -5.13 5.08 -25.14
C GLN A 248 -6.65 4.89 -25.11
N LEU A 249 -7.38 5.99 -25.10
CA LEU A 249 -8.83 5.99 -25.23
C LEU A 249 -9.27 5.82 -26.69
N ALA A 250 -10.55 5.58 -26.91
CA ALA A 250 -11.15 5.43 -28.25
C ALA A 250 -10.94 6.67 -29.15
N ASP A 251 -10.63 7.84 -28.59
CA ASP A 251 -10.27 9.06 -29.31
C ASP A 251 -8.76 9.29 -29.45
N GLN A 252 -7.96 8.24 -29.23
CA GLN A 252 -6.49 8.22 -29.31
C GLN A 252 -5.78 9.10 -28.28
N THR A 253 -6.48 9.60 -27.26
CA THR A 253 -5.82 10.29 -26.16
C THR A 253 -5.10 9.29 -25.22
N PRO A 254 -3.83 9.55 -24.83
CA PRO A 254 -3.09 8.64 -23.95
C PRO A 254 -3.78 8.47 -22.58
N LEU A 255 -3.89 7.23 -22.13
CA LEU A 255 -4.37 6.86 -20.79
C LEU A 255 -3.25 6.34 -19.90
N VAL A 256 -2.31 5.58 -20.47
CA VAL A 256 -1.11 5.13 -19.76
C VAL A 256 0.10 5.48 -20.60
N THR A 257 1.01 6.26 -20.04
CA THR A 257 2.30 6.56 -20.64
C THR A 257 3.44 5.99 -19.81
N ALA A 258 4.56 5.69 -20.46
CA ALA A 258 5.74 5.15 -19.81
C ALA A 258 7.03 5.60 -20.50
N GLU A 259 8.10 5.67 -19.72
CA GLU A 259 9.45 6.00 -20.16
C GLU A 259 10.45 5.16 -19.38
N LYS A 260 11.51 4.70 -20.04
CA LYS A 260 12.66 4.09 -19.38
C LYS A 260 13.61 5.20 -18.92
N ARG A 261 14.02 5.17 -17.65
CA ARG A 261 14.95 6.16 -17.09
C ARG A 261 16.08 5.44 -16.37
N GLY A 262 17.28 5.51 -16.94
CA GLY A 262 18.41 4.66 -16.53
C GLY A 262 18.07 3.18 -16.72
N LYS A 263 18.20 2.37 -15.65
CA LYS A 263 17.85 0.93 -15.68
C LYS A 263 16.40 0.65 -15.31
N GLY A 264 15.68 1.63 -14.78
CA GLY A 264 14.32 1.45 -14.27
C GLY A 264 13.25 2.00 -15.19
N LEU A 265 12.03 2.00 -14.65
CA LEU A 265 10.80 2.26 -15.41
C LEU A 265 9.96 3.33 -14.72
N LEU A 266 9.51 4.31 -15.48
CA LEU A 266 8.57 5.33 -15.03
C LEU A 266 7.26 5.16 -15.80
N VAL A 267 6.15 4.94 -15.09
CA VAL A 267 4.81 4.74 -15.66
C VAL A 267 3.84 5.73 -15.05
N LEU A 268 2.97 6.31 -15.87
CA LEU A 268 1.90 7.21 -15.44
C LEU A 268 0.56 6.75 -16.01
N PHE A 269 -0.40 6.51 -15.12
CA PHE A 269 -1.82 6.46 -15.43
C PHE A 269 -2.36 7.89 -15.37
N HIS A 270 -2.98 8.35 -16.46
CA HIS A 270 -3.56 9.70 -16.59
C HIS A 270 -4.90 9.85 -15.86
N ILE A 271 -5.17 8.97 -14.90
CA ILE A 271 -6.38 8.89 -14.09
C ILE A 271 -6.02 8.60 -12.63
N THR A 272 -6.98 8.82 -11.72
CA THR A 272 -6.86 8.43 -10.31
C THR A 272 -6.86 6.91 -10.15
N ALA A 273 -6.28 6.44 -9.03
CA ALA A 273 -6.29 5.02 -8.65
C ALA A 273 -7.58 4.63 -7.89
N ASP A 274 -8.60 5.47 -7.93
CA ASP A 274 -9.91 5.28 -7.30
C ASP A 274 -11.04 5.43 -8.33
N THR A 275 -12.29 5.38 -7.88
CA THR A 275 -13.45 5.44 -8.78
C THR A 275 -13.90 6.86 -9.14
N THR A 276 -13.16 7.91 -8.75
CA THR A 276 -13.62 9.30 -8.93
C THR A 276 -13.55 9.74 -10.40
N TRP A 277 -12.54 9.30 -11.15
CA TRP A 277 -12.31 9.70 -12.54
C TRP A 277 -12.57 8.60 -13.57
N SER A 278 -12.69 7.34 -13.12
CA SER A 278 -13.00 6.19 -13.97
C SER A 278 -13.52 5.03 -13.14
N ASN A 279 -14.17 4.06 -13.77
CA ASN A 279 -14.47 2.78 -13.12
C ASN A 279 -13.40 1.70 -13.38
N LEU A 280 -12.23 2.06 -13.95
CA LEU A 280 -11.15 1.11 -14.19
C LEU A 280 -10.70 0.39 -12.90
N PRO A 281 -10.50 1.06 -11.74
CA PRO A 281 -10.01 0.39 -10.52
C PRO A 281 -10.92 -0.68 -9.93
N ILE A 282 -12.20 -0.71 -10.30
CA ILE A 282 -13.15 -1.76 -9.91
C ILE A 282 -13.34 -2.84 -10.98
N SER A 283 -12.71 -2.69 -12.14
CA SER A 283 -12.75 -3.68 -13.22
C SER A 283 -11.74 -4.81 -13.01
N GLY A 284 -12.00 -5.98 -13.63
CA GLY A 284 -11.03 -7.08 -13.67
C GLY A 284 -9.74 -6.75 -14.43
N LEU A 285 -9.79 -5.77 -15.34
CA LEU A 285 -8.63 -5.34 -16.13
C LEU A 285 -7.55 -4.68 -15.28
N PHE A 286 -7.93 -3.96 -14.21
CA PHE A 286 -6.99 -3.19 -13.41
C PHE A 286 -5.97 -4.06 -12.66
N PRO A 287 -6.37 -5.12 -11.93
CA PRO A 287 -5.42 -6.09 -11.38
C PRO A 287 -4.50 -6.73 -12.42
N ASP A 288 -5.01 -7.05 -13.62
CA ASP A 288 -4.21 -7.64 -14.69
C ASP A 288 -3.14 -6.67 -15.22
N MET A 289 -3.49 -5.39 -15.40
CA MET A 289 -2.55 -4.35 -15.79
C MET A 289 -1.46 -4.16 -14.73
N LEU A 290 -1.84 -4.04 -13.46
CA LEU A 290 -0.89 -3.89 -12.36
C LEU A 290 0.02 -5.11 -12.18
N ARG A 291 -0.51 -6.32 -12.36
CA ARG A 291 0.30 -7.55 -12.39
C ARG A 291 1.36 -7.49 -13.49
N LYS A 292 1.00 -7.07 -14.71
CA LYS A 292 2.00 -6.91 -15.79
C LYS A 292 3.08 -5.89 -15.44
N LEU A 293 2.73 -4.79 -14.76
CA LEU A 293 3.73 -3.81 -14.30
C LEU A 293 4.68 -4.41 -13.25
N THR A 294 4.17 -5.19 -12.29
CA THR A 294 5.03 -5.84 -11.29
C THR A 294 6.01 -6.83 -11.89
N THR A 295 5.62 -7.55 -12.96
CA THR A 295 6.53 -8.46 -13.65
C THR A 295 7.64 -7.70 -14.37
N LEU A 296 7.32 -6.54 -14.95
CA LEU A 296 8.28 -5.71 -15.69
C LEU A 296 9.28 -5.01 -14.77
N ALA A 297 8.85 -4.57 -13.59
CA ALA A 297 9.70 -3.91 -12.60
C ALA A 297 10.92 -4.75 -12.17
N GLY A 298 10.85 -6.08 -12.32
CA GLY A 298 11.91 -7.01 -11.94
C GLY A 298 12.82 -7.49 -13.09
N SER A 299 12.46 -7.18 -14.34
CA SER A 299 13.22 -7.60 -15.51
C SER A 299 14.03 -6.42 -16.02
N SER A 300 15.34 -6.36 -15.73
CA SER A 300 16.24 -5.40 -16.40
C SER A 300 16.32 -5.59 -17.93
N ALA A 301 15.68 -6.62 -18.47
CA ALA A 301 15.61 -6.92 -19.89
C ALA A 301 14.24 -6.54 -20.49
N ALA A 302 14.31 -5.65 -21.48
CA ALA A 302 13.36 -5.44 -22.56
C ALA A 302 12.02 -4.72 -22.27
N ILE A 303 12.02 -3.38 -22.32
CA ILE A 303 10.89 -2.63 -22.91
C ILE A 303 11.40 -1.38 -23.67
N ALA A 304 10.98 -1.30 -24.94
CA ALA A 304 11.16 -0.24 -25.96
C ALA A 304 12.62 0.09 -26.38
N PRO A 305 12.95 0.03 -27.69
CA PRO A 305 14.27 0.47 -28.19
C PRO A 305 14.43 1.99 -28.07
N GLU A 306 15.65 2.43 -27.77
CA GLU A 306 16.07 3.83 -27.84
C GLU A 306 16.03 4.33 -29.29
N GLU A 307 15.74 5.64 -29.47
CA GLU A 307 15.60 6.30 -30.78
C GLU A 307 16.87 6.26 -31.66
N GLN A 308 18.00 5.73 -31.18
CA GLN A 308 19.23 5.60 -31.98
C GLN A 308 19.27 4.36 -32.90
N ASP A 309 18.38 3.38 -32.73
CA ASP A 309 18.37 2.15 -33.54
C ASP A 309 17.30 2.13 -34.66
N VAL A 310 16.54 3.22 -34.86
CA VAL A 310 15.44 3.25 -35.84
C VAL A 310 15.92 3.34 -37.30
N ALA A 311 17.24 3.41 -37.52
CA ALA A 311 17.84 3.50 -38.85
C ALA A 311 18.58 2.23 -39.30
N ALA A 312 18.23 1.03 -38.82
CA ALA A 312 18.59 -0.21 -39.51
C ALA A 312 17.71 -1.40 -39.10
N SER A 313 17.17 -2.07 -40.11
CA SER A 313 16.61 -3.44 -40.09
C SER A 313 15.20 -3.64 -39.48
N GLY A 314 14.23 -3.87 -40.38
CA GLY A 314 12.99 -4.56 -40.06
C GLY A 314 13.20 -6.05 -39.87
N GLU A 315 13.94 -6.46 -38.85
CA GLU A 315 13.99 -7.86 -38.42
C GLU A 315 12.95 -8.16 -37.34
N PRO A 316 12.28 -9.33 -37.40
CA PRO A 316 11.38 -9.78 -36.34
C PRO A 316 12.14 -9.92 -35.02
N ARG A 317 11.45 -9.68 -33.88
CA ARG A 317 11.96 -9.84 -32.50
C ARG A 317 12.94 -11.02 -32.44
N LYS A 318 14.24 -10.76 -32.25
CA LYS A 318 15.20 -11.79 -31.87
C LYS A 318 14.72 -12.39 -30.55
N ILE A 319 14.17 -13.59 -30.61
CA ILE A 319 13.82 -14.38 -29.43
C ILE A 319 15.14 -14.60 -28.69
N GLU A 320 15.26 -14.00 -27.50
CA GLU A 320 16.44 -14.16 -26.66
C GLU A 320 16.52 -15.63 -26.23
N THR A 321 17.53 -16.34 -26.72
CA THR A 321 17.73 -17.76 -26.44
C THR A 321 18.63 -17.92 -25.22
N LEU A 322 18.16 -18.68 -24.24
CA LEU A 322 18.86 -18.97 -23.00
C LEU A 322 19.60 -20.30 -23.11
N ALA A 323 20.93 -20.23 -23.03
CA ALA A 323 21.78 -21.41 -23.07
C ALA A 323 21.65 -22.26 -21.79
N PRO A 324 21.75 -23.59 -21.88
CA PRO A 324 21.72 -24.45 -20.70
C PRO A 324 22.90 -24.18 -19.75
N GLN A 325 22.64 -24.06 -18.45
CA GLN A 325 23.66 -23.71 -17.45
C GLN A 325 23.94 -24.84 -16.45
N ARG A 326 22.90 -25.38 -15.78
CA ARG A 326 23.02 -26.49 -14.82
C ARG A 326 21.83 -27.42 -14.97
N MET A 327 22.08 -28.72 -15.14
CA MET A 327 21.00 -29.72 -15.30
C MET A 327 20.86 -30.61 -14.09
N LEU A 328 19.67 -31.16 -13.89
CA LEU A 328 19.43 -32.23 -12.92
C LEU A 328 19.69 -33.58 -13.58
N ASP A 329 20.46 -34.43 -12.90
CA ASP A 329 20.53 -35.84 -13.23
C ASP A 329 19.26 -36.59 -12.77
N GLY A 330 19.15 -37.88 -13.12
CA GLY A 330 18.00 -38.71 -12.73
C GLY A 330 17.79 -38.85 -11.21
N PHE A 331 18.80 -38.53 -10.39
CA PHE A 331 18.76 -38.59 -8.93
C PHE A 331 18.50 -37.23 -8.27
N GLY A 332 18.31 -36.17 -9.06
CA GLY A 332 18.07 -34.81 -8.57
C GLY A 332 19.35 -34.07 -8.15
N GLY A 333 20.53 -34.52 -8.56
CA GLY A 333 21.81 -33.83 -8.39
C GLY A 333 22.10 -32.88 -9.55
N PHE A 334 22.78 -31.76 -9.29
CA PHE A 334 23.19 -30.85 -10.37
C PHE A 334 24.42 -31.38 -11.10
N ILE A 335 24.35 -31.41 -12.43
CA ILE A 335 25.42 -31.77 -13.35
C ILE A 335 25.64 -30.66 -14.40
N ALA A 336 26.79 -30.71 -15.07
CA ALA A 336 27.04 -29.87 -16.24
C ALA A 336 26.06 -30.25 -17.37
N PRO A 337 25.65 -29.28 -18.22
CA PRO A 337 24.78 -29.56 -19.36
C PRO A 337 25.36 -30.66 -20.27
N PRO A 338 24.58 -31.70 -20.61
CA PRO A 338 25.00 -32.68 -21.60
C PRO A 338 25.06 -32.03 -22.99
N ALA A 339 25.89 -32.56 -23.90
CA ALA A 339 26.02 -32.05 -25.26
C ALA A 339 24.71 -32.09 -26.08
N THR A 340 23.72 -32.88 -25.63
CA THR A 340 22.39 -32.98 -26.25
C THR A 340 21.43 -31.87 -25.80
N ALA A 341 21.74 -31.11 -24.74
CA ALA A 341 20.88 -30.05 -24.23
C ALA A 341 20.89 -28.83 -25.16
N ARG A 342 19.69 -28.42 -25.59
CA ARG A 342 19.48 -27.25 -26.46
C ARG A 342 19.02 -26.05 -25.66
N ALA A 343 19.33 -24.85 -26.18
CA ALA A 343 18.83 -23.59 -25.63
C ALA A 343 17.30 -23.50 -25.68
N ILE A 344 16.72 -22.74 -24.76
CA ILE A 344 15.29 -22.43 -24.71
C ILE A 344 15.04 -20.95 -25.01
N SER A 345 13.79 -20.56 -25.30
CA SER A 345 13.42 -19.14 -25.31
C SER A 345 13.23 -18.61 -23.88
N ALA A 346 13.38 -17.30 -23.68
CA ALA A 346 13.17 -16.67 -22.37
C ALA A 346 11.74 -16.84 -21.80
N ASP A 347 10.75 -17.07 -22.66
CA ASP A 347 9.34 -17.28 -22.32
C ASP A 347 8.93 -18.76 -22.25
N PHE A 348 9.88 -19.69 -22.29
CA PHE A 348 9.60 -21.13 -22.30
C PHE A 348 8.77 -21.58 -21.08
N GLN A 349 7.66 -22.28 -21.35
CA GLN A 349 6.76 -22.90 -20.35
C GLN A 349 6.50 -24.39 -20.61
N GLY A 350 7.33 -25.04 -21.43
CA GLY A 350 7.17 -26.46 -21.76
C GLY A 350 7.70 -27.41 -20.68
N PRO A 351 7.33 -28.70 -20.73
CA PRO A 351 7.89 -29.72 -19.86
C PRO A 351 9.37 -29.98 -20.15
N ALA A 352 10.07 -30.54 -19.17
CA ALA A 352 11.39 -31.12 -19.41
C ALA A 352 11.32 -32.23 -20.47
N SER A 353 12.27 -32.21 -21.40
CA SER A 353 12.39 -33.18 -22.48
C SER A 353 13.84 -33.63 -22.66
N LEU A 354 14.11 -34.52 -23.60
CA LEU A 354 15.49 -34.91 -23.93
C LEU A 354 16.31 -33.73 -24.48
N ASP A 355 15.68 -32.87 -25.28
CA ASP A 355 16.29 -31.66 -25.83
C ASP A 355 16.39 -30.55 -24.78
N HIS A 356 15.43 -30.48 -23.85
CA HIS A 356 15.37 -29.49 -22.78
C HIS A 356 15.33 -30.18 -21.40
N PRO A 357 16.45 -30.77 -20.94
CA PRO A 357 16.49 -31.48 -19.66
C PRO A 357 16.19 -30.54 -18.47
N PRO A 358 15.69 -31.09 -17.34
CA PRO A 358 15.33 -30.25 -16.20
C PRO A 358 16.57 -29.57 -15.61
N GLY A 359 16.49 -28.27 -15.32
CA GLY A 359 17.65 -27.46 -14.94
C GLY A 359 17.44 -25.95 -15.04
N PHE A 360 18.53 -25.20 -14.92
CA PHE A 360 18.60 -23.76 -15.11
C PHE A 360 19.22 -23.40 -16.46
N TYR A 361 18.62 -22.41 -17.13
CA TYR A 361 18.99 -21.90 -18.43
C TYR A 361 19.21 -20.40 -18.38
N GLY A 362 20.28 -19.89 -19.00
CA GLY A 362 20.60 -18.47 -19.06
C GLY A 362 21.69 -18.02 -18.07
N PRO A 363 21.88 -16.70 -17.90
CA PRO A 363 22.82 -16.12 -16.94
C PRO A 363 22.44 -16.44 -15.50
N ALA A 364 23.40 -16.48 -14.58
CA ALA A 364 23.15 -16.81 -13.17
C ALA A 364 22.13 -15.87 -12.49
N ASP A 365 22.07 -14.61 -12.89
CA ASP A 365 21.22 -13.59 -12.29
C ASP A 365 19.81 -13.50 -12.91
N SER A 366 19.56 -14.23 -14.00
CA SER A 366 18.28 -14.22 -14.72
C SER A 366 17.96 -15.58 -15.34
N ALA A 367 18.34 -16.65 -14.65
CA ALA A 367 18.16 -18.00 -15.15
C ALA A 367 16.68 -18.38 -15.16
N VAL A 368 16.26 -19.17 -16.14
CA VAL A 368 14.93 -19.79 -16.24
C VAL A 368 15.02 -21.24 -15.80
N ALA A 369 14.10 -21.67 -14.94
CA ALA A 369 14.01 -23.04 -14.45
C ALA A 369 13.07 -23.89 -15.31
N VAL A 370 13.54 -25.09 -15.68
CA VAL A 370 12.77 -26.15 -16.31
C VAL A 370 12.67 -27.31 -15.32
N ASN A 371 11.44 -27.68 -14.96
CA ASN A 371 11.16 -28.71 -13.95
C ASN A 371 10.88 -30.07 -14.57
N ALA A 372 11.25 -31.14 -13.86
CA ALA A 372 11.05 -32.52 -14.33
C ALA A 372 9.56 -32.91 -14.38
N LEU A 373 8.76 -32.36 -13.46
CA LEU A 373 7.31 -32.56 -13.41
C LEU A 373 6.59 -31.26 -13.80
N GLU A 374 5.55 -31.38 -14.62
CA GLU A 374 4.62 -30.29 -14.90
C GLU A 374 3.79 -29.92 -13.66
N PRO A 375 3.23 -28.69 -13.58
CA PRO A 375 2.45 -28.24 -12.43
C PRO A 375 1.29 -29.17 -12.06
N GLU A 376 0.69 -29.82 -13.05
CA GLU A 376 -0.46 -30.70 -12.88
C GLU A 376 -0.14 -32.19 -12.98
N ALA A 377 1.14 -32.58 -13.02
CA ALA A 377 1.57 -33.96 -13.17
C ALA A 377 1.07 -34.88 -12.03
N LYS A 378 0.70 -36.12 -12.40
CA LYS A 378 0.33 -37.21 -11.50
C LYS A 378 1.30 -38.37 -11.66
N LEU A 379 1.60 -39.07 -10.57
CA LEU A 379 2.47 -40.26 -10.60
C LEU A 379 1.61 -41.53 -10.58
N ALA A 380 1.67 -42.31 -11.65
CA ALA A 380 1.08 -43.64 -11.69
C ALA A 380 2.10 -44.68 -11.20
N ALA A 381 1.63 -45.69 -10.48
CA ALA A 381 2.46 -46.86 -10.19
C ALA A 381 2.74 -47.62 -11.50
N VAL A 382 3.95 -48.14 -11.65
CA VAL A 382 4.30 -48.99 -12.80
C VAL A 382 3.47 -50.26 -12.74
N ASP A 383 2.74 -50.56 -13.82
CA ASP A 383 2.02 -51.83 -13.94
C ASP A 383 3.00 -52.95 -14.30
N LEU A 384 3.20 -53.85 -13.35
CA LEU A 384 4.06 -55.02 -13.49
C LEU A 384 3.26 -56.32 -13.62
N ALA A 385 1.94 -56.26 -13.79
CA ALA A 385 1.07 -57.44 -13.82
C ALA A 385 1.45 -58.47 -14.91
N GLY A 386 2.07 -58.02 -16.00
CA GLY A 386 2.56 -58.88 -17.09
C GLY A 386 3.92 -59.56 -16.81
N ILE A 387 4.60 -59.22 -15.72
CA ILE A 387 5.90 -59.78 -15.36
C ILE A 387 5.69 -60.66 -14.13
N SER A 388 5.92 -61.96 -14.25
CA SER A 388 5.89 -62.91 -13.11
C SER A 388 7.11 -62.72 -12.18
N ALA A 389 7.36 -61.49 -11.74
CA ALA A 389 8.44 -61.12 -10.86
C ALA A 389 7.95 -60.98 -9.42
N ARG A 390 8.70 -61.57 -8.48
CA ARG A 390 8.47 -61.34 -7.05
C ARG A 390 9.01 -59.96 -6.68
N ARG A 391 8.14 -59.05 -6.28
CA ARG A 391 8.55 -57.75 -5.72
C ARG A 391 9.26 -58.00 -4.37
N LEU A 392 10.56 -57.78 -4.34
CA LEU A 392 11.35 -57.68 -3.11
C LEU A 392 11.55 -56.19 -2.86
N GLU A 393 10.98 -55.69 -1.77
CA GLU A 393 11.31 -54.34 -1.32
C GLU A 393 12.71 -54.38 -0.71
N ILE A 394 13.63 -53.58 -1.25
CA ILE A 394 14.94 -53.35 -0.63
C ILE A 394 14.67 -52.47 0.59
N ASP A 395 14.24 -53.10 1.68
CA ASP A 395 14.01 -52.43 2.94
C ASP A 395 15.37 -52.14 3.56
N ASN A 396 15.69 -50.85 3.75
CA ASN A 396 16.89 -50.46 4.48
C ASN A 396 16.66 -50.88 5.93
N ALA A 397 17.30 -51.98 6.34
CA ALA A 397 17.15 -52.57 7.68
C ALA A 397 17.18 -51.48 8.76
N ARG A 398 16.01 -51.19 9.34
CA ARG A 398 15.91 -50.29 10.50
C ARG A 398 16.62 -50.96 11.66
N ALA A 399 17.72 -50.36 12.14
CA ALA A 399 18.35 -50.78 13.37
C ALA A 399 17.34 -50.60 14.52
N ILE A 400 16.96 -51.71 15.16
CA ILE A 400 16.07 -51.69 16.32
C ILE A 400 16.92 -51.31 17.53
N ASP A 401 16.61 -50.19 18.20
CA ASP A 401 17.34 -49.79 19.41
C ASP A 401 16.91 -50.65 20.60
N LEU A 402 17.74 -51.63 20.94
CA LEU A 402 17.52 -52.55 22.05
C LEU A 402 18.01 -52.01 23.40
N ARG A 403 18.54 -50.78 23.48
CA ARG A 403 19.06 -50.24 24.75
C ARG A 403 17.98 -50.15 25.82
N ALA A 404 16.80 -49.65 25.48
CA ALA A 404 15.68 -49.54 26.41
C ALA A 404 15.20 -50.90 26.95
N PRO A 405 14.89 -51.93 26.12
CA PRO A 405 14.47 -53.24 26.63
C PRO A 405 15.59 -53.94 27.41
N LEU A 406 16.86 -53.76 27.03
CA LEU A 406 17.99 -54.30 27.79
C LEU A 406 18.19 -53.61 29.14
N MET A 407 18.03 -52.28 29.22
CA MET A 407 18.07 -51.55 30.50
C MET A 407 16.93 -51.98 31.43
N ALA A 408 15.73 -52.15 30.87
CA ALA A 408 14.58 -52.62 31.63
C ALA A 408 14.82 -54.04 32.17
N ALA A 409 15.36 -54.95 31.35
CA ALA A 409 15.71 -56.29 31.77
C ALA A 409 16.80 -56.29 32.87
N ALA A 410 17.83 -55.45 32.73
CA ALA A 410 18.89 -55.31 33.72
C ALA A 410 18.37 -54.79 35.07
N PHE A 411 17.48 -53.78 35.06
CA PHE A 411 16.86 -53.27 36.27
C PHE A 411 16.00 -54.33 36.97
N LEU A 412 15.23 -55.11 36.20
CA LEU A 412 14.38 -56.16 36.74
C LEU A 412 15.21 -57.27 37.41
N LEU A 413 16.35 -57.64 36.80
CA LEU A 413 17.31 -58.56 37.42
C LEU A 413 17.89 -58.02 38.72
N LEU A 414 18.20 -56.72 38.78
CA LEU A 414 18.71 -56.08 40.00
C LEU A 414 17.68 -56.06 41.13
N VAL A 415 16.39 -55.86 40.81
CA VAL A 415 15.30 -55.97 41.79
C VAL A 415 15.17 -57.40 42.31
N VAL A 416 15.26 -58.40 41.42
CA VAL A 416 15.23 -59.82 41.82
C VAL A 416 16.41 -60.16 42.72
N ASP A 417 17.61 -59.70 42.40
CA ASP A 417 18.82 -59.90 43.19
C ASP A 417 18.73 -59.24 44.58
N ALA A 418 18.17 -58.03 44.66
CA ALA A 418 17.92 -57.33 45.92
C ALA A 418 16.91 -58.09 46.80
N LEU A 419 15.82 -58.61 46.22
CA LEU A 419 14.84 -59.42 46.94
C LEU A 419 15.44 -60.74 47.44
N ALA A 420 16.25 -61.41 46.61
CA ALA A 420 16.95 -62.64 46.99
C ALA A 420 17.95 -62.37 48.13
N SER A 421 18.71 -61.29 48.04
CA SER A 421 19.66 -60.85 49.08
C SER A 421 18.97 -60.50 50.40
N LEU A 422 17.80 -59.86 50.35
CA LEU A 422 16.99 -59.55 51.53
C LEU A 422 16.45 -60.83 52.20
N TRP A 423 16.09 -61.85 51.40
CA TRP A 423 15.64 -63.14 51.90
C TRP A 423 16.77 -63.93 52.56
N LEU A 424 17.96 -63.96 51.93
CA LEU A 424 19.13 -64.68 52.42
C LEU A 424 19.79 -64.03 53.66
N SER A 425 19.69 -62.70 53.80
CA SER A 425 20.21 -61.96 54.95
C SER A 425 19.33 -62.04 56.21
N GLY A 426 18.22 -62.80 56.18
CA GLY A 426 17.33 -62.99 57.33
C GLY A 426 16.49 -61.77 57.69
N GLY A 427 16.40 -60.77 56.81
CA GLY A 427 15.70 -59.49 57.02
C GLY A 427 14.18 -59.51 56.84
N LEU A 428 13.54 -60.68 56.84
CA LEU A 428 12.08 -60.82 56.79
C LEU A 428 11.53 -61.20 58.18
N PRO A 429 11.28 -60.20 59.06
CA PRO A 429 10.55 -60.46 60.30
C PRO A 429 9.11 -60.88 59.96
N ARG A 430 8.63 -61.90 60.69
CA ARG A 430 7.23 -62.34 60.74
C ARG A 430 6.34 -61.18 61.23
N PHE A 431 6.01 -60.23 60.35
CA PHE A 431 4.97 -59.25 60.62
C PHE A 431 3.66 -59.72 60.01
N ALA A 432 2.72 -59.91 60.94
CA ALA A 432 1.36 -60.35 60.74
C ALA A 432 0.62 -59.56 59.66
N ALA A 433 -0.27 -60.28 58.99
CA ALA A 433 -1.30 -59.74 58.12
C ALA A 433 -2.05 -58.58 58.79
N ARG A 434 -1.82 -57.36 58.31
CA ARG A 434 -2.78 -56.26 58.08
C ARG A 434 -1.97 -54.98 57.85
N LYS A 435 -2.17 -54.36 56.67
CA LYS A 435 -1.53 -53.12 56.18
C LYS A 435 -0.19 -53.31 55.43
N ALA A 436 -0.22 -54.08 54.35
CA ALA A 436 0.78 -53.98 53.29
C ALA A 436 0.06 -54.05 51.93
N SER A 437 -0.82 -53.08 51.68
CA SER A 437 -1.62 -53.00 50.44
C SER A 437 -1.47 -51.63 49.75
N ALA A 438 -0.40 -50.88 50.05
CA ALA A 438 -0.20 -49.53 49.52
C ALA A 438 1.13 -49.32 48.78
N ALA A 439 2.12 -50.22 48.90
CA ALA A 439 3.44 -50.02 48.27
C ALA A 439 3.62 -50.73 46.91
N ILE A 440 2.86 -51.80 46.64
CA ILE A 440 2.98 -52.57 45.38
C ILE A 440 2.11 -51.96 44.26
N LEU A 441 1.03 -51.24 44.61
CA LEU A 441 0.19 -50.55 43.62
C LEU A 441 0.81 -49.23 43.12
N ALA A 442 1.77 -48.64 43.86
CA ALA A 442 2.45 -47.41 43.45
C ALA A 442 3.56 -47.65 42.41
N PHE A 443 4.08 -48.88 42.30
CA PHE A 443 5.14 -49.22 41.33
C PHE A 443 4.59 -49.77 40.01
N ALA A 444 3.33 -50.22 39.97
CA ALA A 444 2.68 -50.75 38.76
C ALA A 444 1.96 -49.68 37.91
N VAL A 445 1.79 -48.44 38.42
CA VAL A 445 1.11 -47.34 37.71
C VAL A 445 2.09 -46.43 36.95
N MET A 446 3.40 -46.56 37.15
CA MET A 446 4.44 -45.79 36.44
C MET A 446 5.07 -46.54 35.26
N ALA A 447 4.33 -47.39 34.56
CA ALA A 447 4.85 -48.16 33.42
C ALA A 447 4.25 -47.84 32.04
N PRO A 448 3.18 -47.03 31.85
CA PRO A 448 2.81 -46.55 30.53
C PRO A 448 2.91 -45.02 30.48
N ALA A 449 4.12 -44.47 30.59
CA ALA A 449 4.36 -43.05 30.30
C ALA A 449 5.64 -42.81 29.47
N MET A 450 6.24 -43.87 28.92
CA MET A 450 7.48 -43.78 28.13
C MET A 450 7.32 -44.11 26.64
N PHE A 451 6.10 -44.11 26.12
CA PHE A 451 5.86 -44.24 24.67
C PHE A 451 4.85 -43.18 24.22
N GLU A 452 5.34 -41.97 23.98
CA GLU A 452 4.76 -41.03 23.01
C GLU A 452 5.79 -39.92 22.74
N ASP A 453 6.78 -40.28 21.91
CA ASP A 453 7.61 -39.31 21.18
C ASP A 453 6.70 -38.58 20.16
N ALA A 454 6.06 -37.52 20.61
CA ALA A 454 5.63 -36.42 19.75
C ALA A 454 6.62 -35.28 19.94
N PRO A 455 7.34 -34.81 18.91
CA PRO A 455 8.24 -33.68 19.04
C PRO A 455 7.40 -32.43 19.29
N ARG A 456 7.26 -32.04 20.56
CA ARG A 456 6.84 -30.69 20.91
C ARG A 456 8.03 -29.77 20.63
N PHE A 457 8.05 -29.24 19.41
CA PHE A 457 8.82 -28.06 19.09
C PHE A 457 8.42 -26.94 20.07
N VAL A 458 9.29 -26.68 21.04
CA VAL A 458 9.27 -25.45 21.80
C VAL A 458 9.74 -24.36 20.84
N VAL A 459 8.80 -23.76 20.13
CA VAL A 459 9.01 -22.44 19.55
C VAL A 459 9.16 -21.51 20.76
N VAL A 460 10.41 -21.17 21.08
CA VAL A 460 10.70 -19.99 21.87
C VAL A 460 10.23 -18.80 21.02
N ALA A 461 8.97 -18.44 21.18
CA ALA A 461 8.47 -17.14 20.79
C ALA A 461 9.14 -16.11 21.70
N GLN A 462 10.39 -15.77 21.37
CA GLN A 462 10.87 -14.43 21.64
C GLN A 462 9.95 -13.52 20.83
N ALA A 463 8.91 -13.02 21.49
CA ALA A 463 8.23 -11.84 21.06
C ALA A 463 9.31 -10.76 20.94
N GLN A 464 9.79 -10.56 19.71
CA GLN A 464 10.40 -9.33 19.29
C GLN A 464 9.38 -8.25 19.66
N GLN A 465 9.64 -7.62 20.81
CA GLN A 465 9.20 -6.27 21.05
C GLN A 465 9.67 -5.48 19.83
N ASN A 466 8.71 -5.26 18.93
CA ASN A 466 8.70 -4.19 17.97
C ASN A 466 9.38 -3.00 18.67
N PRO A 467 10.47 -2.42 18.15
CA PRO A 467 10.94 -1.16 18.68
C PRO A 467 9.83 -0.16 18.37
N GLN A 468 8.89 -0.04 19.31
CA GLN A 468 8.05 1.13 19.44
C GLN A 468 9.03 2.29 19.36
N ALA A 469 8.86 3.08 18.30
CA ALA A 469 9.54 4.35 18.17
C ALA A 469 9.48 5.01 19.54
N LYS A 470 10.64 5.30 20.12
CA LYS A 470 10.72 6.13 21.31
C LYS A 470 9.81 7.34 21.02
N PRO A 471 8.71 7.54 21.77
CA PRO A 471 7.95 8.77 21.65
C PRO A 471 8.94 9.90 21.86
N SER A 472 8.78 10.98 21.09
CA SER A 472 9.62 12.17 21.15
C SER A 472 9.94 12.49 22.62
N THR A 473 11.22 12.65 22.92
CA THR A 473 11.77 12.79 24.27
C THR A 473 11.44 14.14 24.94
N LYS A 474 10.42 14.86 24.46
CA LYS A 474 9.93 16.08 25.10
C LYS A 474 8.64 15.76 25.83
N PRO A 475 8.58 15.96 27.17
CA PRO A 475 7.31 15.88 27.88
C PRO A 475 6.33 16.92 27.25
N PRO A 476 5.05 16.57 27.08
CA PRO A 476 4.05 17.49 26.54
C PRO A 476 4.02 18.75 27.42
N THR A 477 4.03 19.92 26.81
CA THR A 477 3.96 21.17 27.57
C THR A 477 2.57 21.31 28.17
N LYS A 478 2.41 22.15 29.21
CA LYS A 478 1.09 22.46 29.79
C LYS A 478 0.12 22.95 28.71
N ARG A 479 0.62 23.74 27.77
CA ARG A 479 -0.15 24.24 26.62
C ARG A 479 -0.64 23.10 25.72
N ASP A 480 0.20 22.11 25.43
CA ASP A 480 -0.17 20.95 24.62
C ASP A 480 -1.26 20.11 25.32
N MET A 481 -1.13 19.93 26.65
CA MET A 481 -2.16 19.26 27.45
C MET A 481 -3.48 20.04 27.43
N ASP A 482 -3.45 21.36 27.63
CA ASP A 482 -4.64 22.20 27.63
C ASP A 482 -5.33 22.24 26.25
N ALA A 483 -4.56 22.15 25.16
CA ALA A 483 -5.07 22.07 23.79
C ALA A 483 -5.67 20.69 23.46
N ALA A 484 -5.12 19.61 24.03
CA ALA A 484 -5.65 18.26 23.86
C ALA A 484 -6.94 18.01 24.66
N LEU A 485 -7.10 18.67 25.82
CA LEU A 485 -8.25 18.49 26.71
C LEU A 485 -9.48 19.32 26.31
N SER A 486 -9.30 20.39 25.55
CA SER A 486 -10.37 21.29 25.12
C SER A 486 -10.15 21.74 23.70
N THR A 487 -11.14 21.54 22.83
CA THR A 487 -11.13 22.13 21.49
C THR A 487 -10.97 23.64 21.57
N ARG A 488 -10.04 24.19 20.81
CA ARG A 488 -9.72 25.63 20.74
C ARG A 488 -9.58 26.06 19.30
N LEU A 489 -9.95 27.31 19.02
CA LEU A 489 -9.62 27.95 17.74
C LEU A 489 -8.20 28.50 17.81
N ALA A 490 -7.41 28.30 16.77
CA ALA A 490 -6.04 28.80 16.69
C ALA A 490 -5.89 29.86 15.60
N TYR A 491 -5.00 30.83 15.83
CA TYR A 491 -4.52 31.75 14.79
C TYR A 491 -3.01 31.80 14.75
N VAL A 492 -2.43 32.03 13.57
CA VAL A 492 -0.97 32.20 13.46
C VAL A 492 -0.55 33.58 13.96
N VAL A 493 0.46 33.61 14.82
CA VAL A 493 1.11 34.85 15.27
C VAL A 493 2.01 35.36 14.15
N THR A 494 1.66 36.50 13.57
CA THR A 494 2.32 37.05 12.38
C THR A 494 3.52 37.94 12.69
N GLY A 495 3.61 38.44 13.92
CA GLY A 495 4.59 39.47 14.31
C GLY A 495 4.10 40.90 14.06
N ASP A 496 2.91 41.09 13.48
CA ASP A 496 2.20 42.38 13.48
C ASP A 496 1.17 42.39 14.62
N ALA A 497 1.48 43.13 15.70
CA ALA A 497 0.65 43.18 16.90
C ALA A 497 -0.80 43.59 16.64
N ARG A 498 -1.06 44.46 15.64
CA ARG A 498 -2.41 44.90 15.31
C ARG A 498 -3.20 43.77 14.64
N VAL A 499 -2.55 43.03 13.74
CA VAL A 499 -3.17 41.89 13.05
C VAL A 499 -3.41 40.73 14.00
N ASP A 500 -2.45 40.47 14.89
CA ASP A 500 -2.54 39.40 15.89
C ASP A 500 -3.67 39.69 16.89
N GLU A 501 -3.81 40.95 17.34
CA GLU A 501 -4.92 41.35 18.24
C GLU A 501 -6.28 41.31 17.52
N THR A 502 -6.34 41.72 16.25
CA THR A 502 -7.57 41.60 15.43
C THR A 502 -8.01 40.15 15.31
N SER A 503 -7.06 39.24 15.04
CA SER A 503 -7.30 37.81 14.91
C SER A 503 -7.80 37.20 16.22
N ARG A 504 -7.16 37.57 17.33
CA ARG A 504 -7.59 37.17 18.68
C ARG A 504 -9.01 37.64 18.97
N ALA A 505 -9.29 38.93 18.82
CA ALA A 505 -10.61 39.51 19.11
C ALA A 505 -11.71 38.88 18.25
N GLY A 506 -11.44 38.66 16.95
CA GLY A 506 -12.35 37.97 16.04
C GLY A 506 -12.68 36.55 16.48
N LEU A 507 -11.66 35.76 16.81
CA LEU A 507 -11.86 34.38 17.25
C LEU A 507 -12.49 34.27 18.65
N VAL A 508 -12.29 35.26 19.53
CA VAL A 508 -12.98 35.32 20.83
C VAL A 508 -14.48 35.51 20.61
N SER A 509 -14.88 36.49 19.78
CA SER A 509 -16.28 36.70 19.44
C SER A 509 -16.89 35.47 18.72
N LEU A 510 -16.12 34.82 17.86
CA LEU A 510 -16.57 33.59 17.20
C LEU A 510 -16.75 32.43 18.18
N THR A 511 -15.84 32.27 19.15
CA THR A 511 -15.92 31.27 20.22
C THR A 511 -17.18 31.44 21.06
N GLN A 512 -17.49 32.67 21.45
CA GLN A 512 -18.74 33.00 22.17
C GLN A 512 -19.97 32.69 21.31
N THR A 513 -19.92 33.04 20.02
CA THR A 513 -21.00 32.78 19.08
C THR A 513 -21.26 31.28 18.91
N LEU A 514 -20.20 30.46 18.80
CA LEU A 514 -20.29 29.01 18.73
C LEU A 514 -20.95 28.43 19.98
N ALA A 515 -20.51 28.85 21.17
CA ALA A 515 -21.07 28.40 22.45
C ALA A 515 -22.55 28.81 22.63
N GLN A 516 -22.95 29.95 22.08
CA GLN A 516 -24.34 30.42 22.14
C GLN A 516 -25.26 29.72 21.13
N ARG A 517 -24.75 29.37 19.95
CA ARG A 517 -25.57 28.95 18.81
C ARG A 517 -25.47 27.46 18.49
N THR A 518 -24.48 26.77 19.05
CA THR A 518 -24.22 25.35 18.80
C THR A 518 -23.99 24.60 20.12
N ALA A 519 -23.88 23.27 20.07
CA ALA A 519 -23.50 22.47 21.23
C ALA A 519 -21.98 22.49 21.52
N LEU A 520 -21.18 23.05 20.61
CA LEU A 520 -19.74 23.17 20.77
C LEU A 520 -19.45 24.34 21.73
N THR A 521 -18.70 24.07 22.79
CA THR A 521 -18.20 25.10 23.73
C THR A 521 -16.68 25.13 23.68
N PRO A 522 -16.06 25.85 22.72
CA PRO A 522 -14.61 25.89 22.61
C PRO A 522 -13.98 26.66 23.79
N GLY A 523 -12.74 26.30 24.13
CA GLY A 523 -11.91 27.08 25.04
C GLY A 523 -11.41 28.38 24.41
N GLU A 524 -10.69 29.19 25.19
CA GLU A 524 -10.15 30.46 24.68
C GLU A 524 -9.24 30.27 23.45
N PRO A 525 -9.35 31.13 22.42
CA PRO A 525 -8.49 31.09 21.25
C PRO A 525 -7.00 31.24 21.60
N VAL A 526 -6.14 30.65 20.78
CA VAL A 526 -4.69 30.62 21.02
C VAL A 526 -3.88 31.03 19.80
N GLY A 527 -2.87 31.88 20.01
CA GLY A 527 -1.90 32.24 18.97
C GLY A 527 -0.82 31.17 18.84
N VAL A 528 -0.62 30.59 17.67
CA VAL A 528 0.37 29.53 17.38
C VAL A 528 1.52 30.04 16.53
N ASP A 529 2.71 29.51 16.78
CA ASP A 529 3.89 29.62 15.90
C ASP A 529 4.10 28.28 15.18
N PRO A 530 3.83 28.20 13.86
CA PRO A 530 3.96 26.97 13.09
C PRO A 530 5.35 26.33 13.09
N ALA A 531 6.41 27.08 13.37
CA ALA A 531 7.75 26.50 13.48
C ALA A 531 7.94 25.74 14.80
N ARG A 532 7.35 26.26 15.88
CA ARG A 532 7.65 25.82 17.25
C ARG A 532 6.58 24.95 17.86
N ASP A 533 5.32 25.33 17.68
CA ASP A 533 4.18 24.71 18.34
C ASP A 533 3.75 23.40 17.65
N GLU A 534 2.99 22.59 18.38
CA GLU A 534 2.30 21.41 17.85
C GLU A 534 0.94 21.83 17.29
N LEU A 535 0.68 21.48 16.03
CA LEU A 535 -0.50 21.93 15.28
C LEU A 535 -1.63 20.91 15.32
N ALA A 536 -1.33 19.63 15.59
CA ALA A 536 -2.29 18.53 15.50
C ALA A 536 -3.49 18.65 16.45
N PHE A 537 -3.42 19.51 17.48
CA PHE A 537 -4.52 19.72 18.43
C PHE A 537 -5.61 20.66 17.93
N TYR A 538 -5.39 21.38 16.83
CA TYR A 538 -6.30 22.39 16.32
C TYR A 538 -6.92 21.91 15.01
N PRO A 539 -8.24 21.69 14.94
CA PRO A 539 -8.89 21.28 13.68
C PRO A 539 -8.85 22.37 12.60
N LEU A 540 -8.79 23.62 13.03
CA LEU A 540 -8.78 24.80 12.18
C LEU A 540 -7.73 25.80 12.69
N ILE A 541 -6.88 26.28 11.77
CA ILE A 541 -5.92 27.36 12.00
C ILE A 541 -6.27 28.55 11.10
N TYR A 542 -6.52 29.71 11.70
CA TYR A 542 -6.69 30.98 10.98
C TYR A 542 -5.34 31.66 10.76
N TRP A 543 -4.97 31.94 9.50
CA TRP A 543 -3.72 32.58 9.15
C TRP A 543 -3.97 33.88 8.40
N PRO A 544 -3.86 35.05 9.07
CA PRO A 544 -3.91 36.33 8.37
C PRO A 544 -2.60 36.56 7.61
N VAL A 545 -2.69 36.81 6.32
CA VAL A 545 -1.52 37.12 5.48
C VAL A 545 -1.09 38.56 5.71
N VAL A 546 0.21 38.76 5.95
CA VAL A 546 0.82 40.08 6.14
C VAL A 546 2.02 40.19 5.21
N ALA A 547 1.83 40.80 4.04
CA ALA A 547 2.86 40.83 2.98
C ALA A 547 4.20 41.48 3.42
N ALA A 548 4.15 42.39 4.41
CA ALA A 548 5.32 43.05 4.97
C ALA A 548 6.18 42.14 5.88
N GLN A 549 5.66 40.99 6.32
CA GLN A 549 6.38 40.05 7.16
C GLN A 549 7.23 39.07 6.33
N PRO A 550 8.37 38.59 6.87
CA PRO A 550 9.19 37.62 6.16
C PRO A 550 8.42 36.31 5.89
N GLN A 551 8.83 35.60 4.84
CA GLN A 551 8.32 34.25 4.57
C GLN A 551 8.62 33.31 5.75
N PRO A 552 7.70 32.41 6.12
CA PRO A 552 7.95 31.41 7.15
C PRO A 552 9.17 30.54 6.83
N SER A 553 9.80 30.01 7.87
CA SER A 553 10.93 29.08 7.70
C SER A 553 10.52 27.82 6.93
N ALA A 554 11.49 27.13 6.33
CA ALA A 554 11.24 25.85 5.63
C ALA A 554 10.57 24.82 6.56
N LEU A 555 10.97 24.78 7.84
CA LEU A 555 10.36 23.91 8.85
C LEU A 555 8.88 24.26 9.09
N ALA A 556 8.54 25.55 9.18
CA ALA A 556 7.15 25.99 9.33
C ALA A 556 6.29 25.57 8.12
N ARG A 557 6.81 25.75 6.90
CA ARG A 557 6.12 25.30 5.68
C ARG A 557 5.89 23.79 5.66
N GLN A 558 6.90 23.01 6.04
CA GLN A 558 6.79 21.56 6.11
C GLN A 558 5.75 21.11 7.16
N LYS A 559 5.74 21.72 8.34
CA LYS A 559 4.75 21.43 9.40
C LYS A 559 3.33 21.76 8.96
N ILE A 560 3.13 22.87 8.26
CA ILE A 560 1.81 23.28 7.75
C ILE A 560 1.36 22.37 6.61
N ALA A 561 2.26 21.98 5.70
CA ALA A 561 1.99 20.98 4.69
C ALA A 561 1.58 19.63 5.30
N ALA A 562 2.30 19.19 6.34
CA ALA A 562 1.97 17.96 7.07
C ALA A 562 0.62 18.06 7.79
N TYR A 563 0.34 19.19 8.44
CA TYR A 563 -0.94 19.47 9.11
C TYR A 563 -2.12 19.39 8.13
N MET A 564 -2.01 20.06 6.98
CA MET A 564 -3.02 20.01 5.92
C MET A 564 -3.23 18.59 5.37
N LYS A 565 -2.14 17.84 5.17
CA LYS A 565 -2.20 16.44 4.72
C LYS A 565 -2.83 15.49 5.75
N GLN A 566 -2.79 15.85 7.03
CA GLN A 566 -3.35 15.05 8.13
C GLN A 566 -4.80 15.41 8.47
N GLY A 567 -5.47 16.21 7.63
CA GLY A 567 -6.89 16.56 7.78
C GLY A 567 -7.14 17.89 8.50
N GLY A 568 -6.09 18.63 8.87
CA GLY A 568 -6.23 19.97 9.42
C GLY A 568 -6.57 21.00 8.35
N THR A 569 -7.47 21.94 8.65
CA THR A 569 -7.78 23.05 7.73
C THR A 569 -7.00 24.31 8.10
N VAL A 570 -6.43 24.99 7.11
CA VAL A 570 -5.86 26.34 7.24
C VAL A 570 -6.71 27.34 6.46
N VAL A 571 -7.15 28.41 7.13
CA VAL A 571 -7.84 29.54 6.51
C VAL A 571 -6.85 30.66 6.30
N PHE A 572 -6.38 30.85 5.07
CA PHE A 572 -5.53 31.98 4.70
C PHE A 572 -6.39 33.19 4.37
N ASP A 573 -6.27 34.25 5.17
CA ASP A 573 -6.98 35.51 4.93
C ASP A 573 -6.04 36.54 4.34
N THR A 574 -6.20 36.83 3.04
CA THR A 574 -5.39 37.82 2.31
C THR A 574 -5.80 39.26 2.62
N ARG A 575 -7.01 39.49 3.16
CA ARG A 575 -7.50 40.79 3.67
C ARG A 575 -7.43 41.94 2.65
N ASP A 576 -7.35 41.61 1.38
CA ASP A 576 -7.01 42.50 0.27
C ASP A 576 -8.22 42.81 -0.63
N ALA A 577 -9.44 42.43 -0.23
CA ALA A 577 -10.64 42.63 -1.04
C ALA A 577 -10.92 44.09 -1.48
N LEU A 578 -10.45 45.09 -0.70
CA LEU A 578 -10.61 46.51 -1.06
C LEU A 578 -9.53 47.00 -2.05
N THR A 579 -8.37 46.35 -2.07
CA THR A 579 -7.22 46.75 -2.89
C THR A 579 -7.07 45.88 -4.14
N ALA A 580 -7.63 44.67 -4.12
CA ALA A 580 -7.63 43.73 -5.22
C ALA A 580 -8.36 44.30 -6.44
N ARG A 581 -7.72 44.23 -7.61
CA ARG A 581 -8.29 44.60 -8.90
C ARG A 581 -8.35 43.35 -9.78
N ALA A 582 -9.38 43.24 -10.62
CA ALA A 582 -9.53 42.10 -11.52
C ALA A 582 -8.27 41.91 -12.39
N GLY A 583 -7.68 40.71 -12.32
CA GLY A 583 -6.46 40.35 -13.08
C GLY A 583 -5.12 40.81 -12.50
N ALA A 584 -5.11 41.60 -11.42
CA ALA A 584 -3.88 42.02 -10.74
C ALA A 584 -3.58 41.13 -9.54
N THR A 585 -2.33 40.72 -9.36
CA THR A 585 -1.90 40.01 -8.13
C THR A 585 -1.61 41.04 -7.05
N THR A 586 -2.14 40.84 -5.85
CA THR A 586 -1.91 41.67 -4.66
C THR A 586 -0.61 41.26 -3.97
N PRO A 587 0.03 42.14 -3.17
CA PRO A 587 1.20 41.78 -2.37
C PRO A 587 0.93 40.57 -1.45
N GLU A 588 -0.26 40.51 -0.84
CA GLU A 588 -0.70 39.40 0.00
C GLU A 588 -0.89 38.12 -0.81
N GLY A 589 -1.45 38.20 -2.02
CA GLY A 589 -1.57 37.07 -2.94
C GLY A 589 -0.23 36.52 -3.42
N GLU A 590 0.75 37.39 -3.72
CA GLU A 590 2.12 36.98 -4.06
C GLU A 590 2.83 36.31 -2.87
N TRP A 591 2.68 36.90 -1.68
CA TRP A 591 3.24 36.35 -0.46
C TRP A 591 2.68 34.95 -0.17
N LEU A 592 1.36 34.75 -0.31
CA LEU A 592 0.73 33.45 -0.11
C LEU A 592 1.15 32.42 -1.18
N ARG A 593 1.26 32.84 -2.45
CA ARG A 593 1.74 31.96 -3.53
C ARG A 593 3.15 31.41 -3.22
N LYS A 594 4.03 32.28 -2.73
CA LYS A 594 5.39 31.88 -2.32
C LYS A 594 5.40 31.00 -1.07
N LEU A 595 4.46 31.19 -0.13
CA LEU A 595 4.31 30.31 1.02
C LEU A 595 3.92 28.88 0.60
N LEU A 596 3.05 28.77 -0.40
CA LEU A 596 2.51 27.50 -0.88
C LEU A 596 3.41 26.82 -1.94
N GLU A 597 4.52 27.42 -2.34
CA GLU A 597 5.51 26.77 -3.22
C GLU A 597 6.07 25.50 -2.58
N GLY A 598 5.93 24.37 -3.29
CA GLY A 598 6.37 23.05 -2.82
C GLY A 598 5.44 22.41 -1.78
N VAL A 599 4.31 23.04 -1.45
CA VAL A 599 3.24 22.44 -0.66
C VAL A 599 2.24 21.76 -1.58
N ASP A 600 1.79 20.57 -1.22
CA ASP A 600 0.77 19.81 -1.95
C ASP A 600 -0.61 20.44 -1.74
N VAL A 601 -0.98 21.40 -2.60
CA VAL A 601 -2.25 22.14 -2.54
C VAL A 601 -3.22 21.58 -3.58
N PRO A 602 -4.48 21.27 -3.21
CA PRO A 602 -5.48 20.78 -4.16
C PRO A 602 -5.87 21.86 -5.18
N GLU A 603 -6.52 21.45 -6.28
CA GLU A 603 -7.14 22.38 -7.22
C GLU A 603 -8.15 23.26 -6.47
N LEU A 604 -8.10 24.58 -6.66
CA LEU A 604 -8.98 25.53 -5.98
C LEU A 604 -9.99 26.12 -6.95
N GLU A 605 -11.23 26.27 -6.50
CA GLU A 605 -12.28 26.99 -7.20
C GLU A 605 -12.94 28.04 -6.29
N PRO A 606 -13.57 29.09 -6.86
CA PRO A 606 -14.42 29.99 -6.09
C PRO A 606 -15.52 29.18 -5.40
N THR A 607 -15.73 29.37 -4.10
CA THR A 607 -16.65 28.54 -3.30
C THR A 607 -18.00 28.35 -3.99
N PRO A 608 -18.32 27.12 -4.45
CA PRO A 608 -19.59 26.85 -5.10
C PRO A 608 -20.76 27.08 -4.14
N ARG A 609 -21.91 27.52 -4.65
CA ARG A 609 -23.12 27.72 -3.83
C ARG A 609 -23.60 26.41 -3.21
N ASP A 610 -23.39 25.31 -3.89
CA ASP A 610 -23.76 23.96 -3.49
C ASP A 610 -22.69 23.25 -2.64
N HIS A 611 -21.58 23.91 -2.31
CA HIS A 611 -20.55 23.35 -1.44
C HIS A 611 -21.07 23.13 0.00
N VAL A 612 -20.73 22.03 0.68
CA VAL A 612 -21.24 21.75 2.05
C VAL A 612 -20.90 22.87 3.04
N ILE A 613 -19.73 23.49 2.93
CA ILE A 613 -19.30 24.63 3.75
C ILE A 613 -20.32 25.79 3.81
N THR A 614 -21.12 26.04 2.76
CA THR A 614 -22.12 27.13 2.74
C THR A 614 -23.44 26.75 3.42
N LYS A 615 -23.58 25.49 3.84
CA LYS A 615 -24.80 24.90 4.43
C LYS A 615 -24.53 23.93 5.57
N THR A 616 -23.32 23.97 6.14
CA THR A 616 -22.94 23.04 7.21
C THR A 616 -23.77 23.29 8.46
N PHE A 617 -23.99 24.54 8.84
CA PHE A 617 -24.87 24.91 9.97
C PHE A 617 -25.98 25.88 9.54
N TYR A 618 -25.60 27.06 9.08
CA TYR A 618 -26.46 28.04 8.42
C TYR A 618 -26.42 27.89 6.90
N LEU A 619 -27.49 28.32 6.23
CA LEU A 619 -27.48 28.52 4.78
C LEU A 619 -26.99 29.94 4.48
N ILE A 620 -25.88 30.05 3.76
CA ILE A 620 -25.27 31.31 3.30
C ILE A 620 -24.96 31.24 1.81
N ASP A 621 -24.93 32.39 1.12
CA ASP A 621 -24.60 32.42 -0.31
C ASP A 621 -23.09 32.46 -0.57
N HIS A 622 -22.35 33.16 0.29
CA HIS A 622 -20.90 33.33 0.23
C HIS A 622 -20.38 33.79 1.60
N PHE A 623 -19.07 33.69 1.83
CA PHE A 623 -18.44 34.20 3.04
C PHE A 623 -18.25 35.70 2.96
N VAL A 624 -18.73 36.40 3.98
CA VAL A 624 -18.51 37.84 4.19
C VAL A 624 -17.71 38.05 5.48
N GLY A 625 -16.90 39.10 5.50
CA GLY A 625 -16.09 39.48 6.67
C GLY A 625 -16.23 40.98 6.92
N ARG A 626 -15.11 41.66 7.16
CA ARG A 626 -15.08 43.14 7.16
C ARG A 626 -15.57 43.71 5.83
N THR A 627 -15.31 42.99 4.74
CA THR A 627 -15.83 43.30 3.40
C THR A 627 -16.79 42.23 2.91
N ALA A 628 -17.69 42.62 2.00
CA ALA A 628 -18.66 41.72 1.38
C ALA A 628 -18.36 41.40 -0.11
N ASN A 629 -17.41 42.09 -0.73
CA ASN A 629 -17.11 42.01 -2.16
C ASN A 629 -15.91 41.12 -2.51
N GLY A 630 -15.21 40.57 -1.52
CA GLY A 630 -14.09 39.67 -1.73
C GLY A 630 -14.54 38.25 -2.07
N GLN A 631 -13.58 37.45 -2.54
CA GLN A 631 -13.80 36.09 -2.99
C GLN A 631 -13.29 35.09 -1.93
N THR A 632 -13.97 33.96 -1.83
CA THR A 632 -13.47 32.78 -1.11
C THR A 632 -13.17 31.68 -2.11
N TRP A 633 -12.03 31.04 -1.95
CA TRP A 633 -11.55 29.90 -2.72
C TRP A 633 -11.43 28.70 -1.80
N ILE A 634 -11.82 27.54 -2.30
CA ILE A 634 -11.83 26.27 -1.58
C ILE A 634 -11.43 25.15 -2.55
N GLU A 635 -11.11 23.97 -2.04
CA GLU A 635 -10.88 22.80 -2.88
C GLU A 635 -12.03 22.56 -3.88
N ALA A 636 -11.65 22.32 -5.13
CA ALA A 636 -12.58 22.12 -6.22
C ALA A 636 -13.31 20.78 -6.07
N LEU A 637 -14.64 20.83 -6.14
CA LEU A 637 -15.47 19.65 -6.08
C LEU A 637 -15.45 18.90 -7.42
N PRO A 638 -15.71 17.58 -7.42
CA PRO A 638 -15.97 16.86 -8.66
C PRO A 638 -17.10 17.52 -9.48
N PRO A 639 -17.05 17.43 -10.82
CA PRO A 639 -18.07 18.02 -11.70
C PRO A 639 -19.44 17.38 -11.46
N GLU A 640 -20.51 18.17 -11.64
CA GLU A 640 -21.88 17.67 -11.50
C GLU A 640 -22.18 16.52 -12.49
N PRO A 641 -22.84 15.43 -12.04
CA PRO A 641 -23.25 14.35 -12.93
C PRO A 641 -24.32 14.84 -13.94
N ALA A 642 -24.22 14.38 -15.20
CA ALA A 642 -25.06 14.79 -16.34
C ALA A 642 -26.58 14.58 -16.18
N ASN A 643 -27.04 13.92 -15.11
CA ASN A 643 -28.43 13.51 -14.94
C ASN A 643 -29.36 14.67 -14.51
N GLY A 644 -28.82 15.86 -14.23
CA GLY A 644 -29.62 17.06 -13.92
C GLY A 644 -30.40 17.00 -12.61
N GLU A 645 -30.20 15.97 -11.79
CA GLU A 645 -30.77 15.90 -10.44
C GLU A 645 -30.03 16.89 -9.52
N ALA A 646 -30.75 17.87 -9.00
CA ALA A 646 -30.24 18.79 -8.00
C ALA A 646 -29.88 18.02 -6.72
N ARG A 647 -28.60 17.63 -6.59
CA ARG A 647 -28.11 16.94 -5.39
C ARG A 647 -27.79 17.96 -4.31
N PRO A 648 -28.25 17.75 -3.06
CA PRO A 648 -27.90 18.63 -1.94
C PRO A 648 -26.41 18.68 -1.60
N ALA A 649 -25.57 17.76 -2.08
CA ALA A 649 -24.12 17.75 -1.94
C ALA A 649 -23.48 16.87 -3.03
N ARG A 650 -22.18 17.03 -3.32
CA ARG A 650 -21.47 16.20 -4.31
C ARG A 650 -20.74 15.03 -3.64
N SER A 651 -20.70 13.88 -4.32
CA SER A 651 -19.96 12.70 -3.83
C SER A 651 -18.46 13.02 -3.79
N GLY A 652 -17.80 12.83 -2.64
CA GLY A 652 -16.39 13.18 -2.45
C GLY A 652 -16.13 14.60 -1.93
N ASP A 653 -17.17 15.36 -1.55
CA ASP A 653 -17.02 16.58 -0.72
C ASP A 653 -16.36 16.15 0.60
N SER A 654 -15.06 16.41 0.75
CA SER A 654 -14.27 16.12 1.96
C SER A 654 -13.97 17.44 2.66
N VAL A 655 -13.37 17.40 3.86
CA VAL A 655 -12.96 18.65 4.53
C VAL A 655 -11.78 19.23 3.77
N SER A 656 -11.97 20.41 3.19
CA SER A 656 -10.93 21.09 2.46
C SER A 656 -9.79 21.45 3.40
N PRO A 657 -8.54 21.04 3.08
CA PRO A 657 -7.39 21.35 3.93
C PRO A 657 -7.01 22.83 3.87
N ILE A 658 -7.52 23.57 2.88
CA ILE A 658 -7.17 24.96 2.63
C ILE A 658 -8.41 25.78 2.22
N VAL A 659 -8.57 26.94 2.84
CA VAL A 659 -9.57 27.93 2.45
C VAL A 659 -8.85 29.27 2.30
N ILE A 660 -8.98 29.93 1.15
CA ILE A 660 -8.37 31.25 0.91
C ILE A 660 -9.48 32.28 0.82
N VAL A 661 -9.45 33.29 1.68
CA VAL A 661 -10.47 34.34 1.78
C VAL A 661 -9.80 35.70 1.64
N SER A 662 -10.47 36.66 1.01
CA SER A 662 -9.98 38.05 0.96
C SER A 662 -10.75 39.02 1.85
N ASN A 663 -11.78 38.54 2.54
CA ASN A 663 -12.80 39.38 3.17
C ASN A 663 -12.45 39.90 4.58
N ASP A 664 -11.24 39.64 5.09
CA ASP A 664 -10.80 40.05 6.43
C ASP A 664 -11.82 39.61 7.51
N LEU A 665 -11.98 38.28 7.58
CA LEU A 665 -12.97 37.59 8.39
C LEU A 665 -12.81 37.90 9.87
N ALA A 666 -11.58 37.88 10.40
CA ALA A 666 -11.34 38.18 11.81
C ALA A 666 -11.85 39.56 12.20
N ALA A 667 -11.59 40.59 11.39
CA ALA A 667 -12.11 41.93 11.63
C ALA A 667 -13.65 41.99 11.51
N GLY A 668 -14.24 41.18 10.62
CA GLY A 668 -15.69 41.02 10.51
C GLY A 668 -16.33 40.39 11.76
N TRP A 669 -15.65 39.43 12.39
CA TRP A 669 -16.11 38.74 13.60
C TRP A 669 -15.88 39.55 14.88
N ALA A 670 -14.81 40.34 14.92
CA ALA A 670 -14.35 41.02 16.14
C ALA A 670 -15.40 41.98 16.70
N GLY A 671 -15.87 41.71 17.91
CA GLY A 671 -16.84 42.53 18.63
C GLY A 671 -16.43 42.83 20.05
N ASP A 672 -17.04 43.88 20.61
CA ASP A 672 -16.95 44.15 22.02
C ASP A 672 -17.85 43.19 22.84
N ARG A 673 -17.87 43.39 24.16
CA ARG A 673 -18.70 42.57 25.09
C ARG A 673 -20.21 42.71 24.87
N TYR A 674 -20.65 43.74 24.15
CA TYR A 674 -22.06 43.99 23.84
C TYR A 674 -22.44 43.46 22.44
N GLY A 675 -21.48 42.92 21.69
CA GLY A 675 -21.68 42.38 20.35
C GLY A 675 -21.52 43.41 19.23
N GLU A 676 -21.15 44.65 19.56
CA GLU A 676 -20.94 45.71 18.57
C GLU A 676 -19.62 45.50 17.82
N PRO A 677 -19.55 45.76 16.49
CA PRO A 677 -18.34 45.57 15.71
C PRO A 677 -17.18 46.46 16.16
N LEU A 678 -15.98 45.89 16.31
CA LEU A 678 -14.76 46.65 16.63
C LEU A 678 -14.17 47.38 15.41
N TYR A 679 -14.51 46.94 14.20
CA TYR A 679 -13.98 47.49 12.95
C TYR A 679 -15.13 47.92 12.03
N PRO A 680 -14.94 48.99 11.23
CA PRO A 680 -15.94 49.41 10.26
C PRO A 680 -16.10 48.34 9.18
N LEU A 681 -17.35 47.93 8.98
CA LEU A 681 -17.75 46.96 7.96
C LEU A 681 -18.11 47.69 6.66
N THR A 682 -17.76 47.09 5.51
CA THR A 682 -18.03 47.63 4.18
C THR A 682 -18.86 46.63 3.36
N PRO A 683 -20.07 46.99 2.87
CA PRO A 683 -20.71 48.31 2.95
C PRO A 683 -21.28 48.69 4.33
N GLY A 684 -21.34 47.74 5.26
CA GLY A 684 -21.77 47.98 6.64
C GLY A 684 -23.09 47.32 7.02
N GLY A 685 -23.52 47.57 8.26
CA GLY A 685 -24.83 47.16 8.78
C GLY A 685 -24.85 45.84 9.54
N GLN A 686 -25.88 45.68 10.38
CA GLN A 686 -26.05 44.53 11.26
C GLN A 686 -26.20 43.21 10.49
N ARG A 687 -26.79 43.25 9.28
CA ARG A 687 -26.93 42.06 8.42
C ARG A 687 -25.57 41.51 7.97
N GLN A 688 -24.62 42.37 7.59
CA GLN A 688 -23.28 41.94 7.20
C GLN A 688 -22.57 41.28 8.39
N ARG A 689 -22.66 41.91 9.56
CA ARG A 689 -22.11 41.36 10.81
C ARG A 689 -22.67 39.97 11.13
N GLU A 690 -23.99 39.84 11.08
CA GLU A 690 -24.66 38.56 11.32
C GLU A 690 -24.23 37.49 10.31
N MET A 691 -24.15 37.84 9.02
CA MET A 691 -23.68 36.90 7.99
C MET A 691 -22.20 36.51 8.17
N ALA A 692 -21.35 37.43 8.64
CA ALA A 692 -19.95 37.12 8.94
C ALA A 692 -19.84 36.09 10.07
N LEU A 693 -20.61 36.27 11.15
CA LEU A 693 -20.67 35.31 12.25
C LEU A 693 -21.23 33.96 11.81
N ARG A 694 -22.28 33.92 11.00
CA ARG A 694 -22.82 32.67 10.42
C ARG A 694 -21.80 31.95 9.55
N GLY A 695 -21.05 32.70 8.74
CA GLY A 695 -19.92 32.17 7.96
C GLY A 695 -18.86 31.56 8.85
N GLY A 696 -18.45 32.24 9.92
CA GLY A 696 -17.49 31.69 10.90
C GLY A 696 -17.99 30.41 11.57
N VAL A 697 -19.28 30.36 11.96
CA VAL A 697 -19.89 29.14 12.52
C VAL A 697 -19.87 28.01 11.50
N ASN A 698 -20.26 28.27 10.26
CA ASN A 698 -20.20 27.28 9.18
C ASN A 698 -18.79 26.72 8.98
N LEU A 699 -17.79 27.60 8.94
CA LEU A 699 -16.39 27.25 8.74
C LEU A 699 -15.89 26.30 9.84
N VAL A 700 -16.15 26.64 11.11
CA VAL A 700 -15.75 25.78 12.24
C VAL A 700 -16.52 24.47 12.25
N MET A 701 -17.84 24.50 12.06
CA MET A 701 -18.65 23.28 12.05
C MET A 701 -18.26 22.35 10.88
N TYR A 702 -17.91 22.90 9.73
CA TYR A 702 -17.41 22.15 8.58
C TYR A 702 -16.14 21.39 8.90
N THR A 703 -15.16 22.06 9.54
CA THR A 703 -13.90 21.41 9.93
C THR A 703 -14.09 20.33 11.00
N LEU A 704 -15.08 20.47 11.89
CA LEU A 704 -15.29 19.54 13.01
C LEU A 704 -16.20 18.35 12.68
N THR A 705 -17.17 18.55 11.78
CA THR A 705 -18.20 17.54 11.48
C THR A 705 -18.05 16.93 10.10
N GLY A 706 -17.12 17.43 9.31
CA GLY A 706 -16.81 16.93 7.98
C GLY A 706 -17.99 17.01 7.02
N ASN A 707 -18.12 15.95 6.22
CA ASN A 707 -19.11 15.85 5.15
C ASN A 707 -20.37 15.07 5.55
N TYR A 708 -20.65 14.94 6.86
CA TYR A 708 -21.79 14.19 7.39
C TYR A 708 -23.14 14.52 6.69
N LYS A 709 -23.36 15.78 6.29
CA LYS A 709 -24.56 16.19 5.55
C LYS A 709 -24.56 15.77 4.08
N ALA A 710 -23.40 15.55 3.47
CA ALA A 710 -23.30 14.91 2.17
C ALA A 710 -23.62 13.41 2.29
N ASP A 711 -23.09 12.73 3.31
CA ASP A 711 -23.25 11.29 3.50
C ASP A 711 -24.72 10.88 3.78
N GLN A 712 -25.42 11.57 4.68
CA GLN A 712 -26.81 11.21 5.01
C GLN A 712 -27.78 11.29 3.82
N VAL A 713 -27.51 12.19 2.86
CA VAL A 713 -28.36 12.36 1.68
C VAL A 713 -28.12 11.25 0.66
N HIS A 714 -26.91 10.70 0.56
CA HIS A 714 -26.56 9.66 -0.42
C HIS A 714 -26.74 8.22 0.07
N VAL A 715 -26.87 7.98 1.39
CA VAL A 715 -27.06 6.63 1.94
C VAL A 715 -28.29 5.93 1.34
N ARG A 716 -29.38 6.66 1.10
CA ARG A 716 -30.61 6.08 0.53
C ARG A 716 -30.41 5.61 -0.92
N ASP A 717 -29.66 6.36 -1.72
CA ASP A 717 -29.36 6.01 -3.12
C ASP A 717 -28.29 4.92 -3.23
N LEU A 718 -27.31 4.89 -2.32
CA LEU A 718 -26.30 3.83 -2.24
C LEU A 718 -26.92 2.48 -1.83
N LEU A 719 -27.85 2.47 -0.86
CA LEU A 719 -28.57 1.26 -0.45
C LEU A 719 -29.46 0.71 -1.58
N ASN A 720 -30.11 1.57 -2.36
CA ASN A 720 -30.91 1.15 -3.51
C ASN A 720 -30.05 0.56 -4.65
N ARG A 721 -28.79 0.98 -4.81
CA ARG A 721 -27.87 0.44 -5.81
C ARG A 721 -27.19 -0.87 -5.42
N LEU A 722 -27.06 -1.13 -4.12
CA LEU A 722 -26.51 -2.39 -3.59
C LEU A 722 -27.59 -3.48 -3.40
N GLY A 723 -28.87 -3.11 -3.51
CA GLY A 723 -30.03 -3.99 -3.36
C GLY A 723 -30.52 -4.69 -4.63
N HIS A 724 -29.78 -4.60 -5.74
CA HIS A 724 -30.13 -5.22 -7.02
C HIS A 724 -28.99 -6.03 -7.62
#